data_AF-A0A0B2VTH1-F1
#
_entry.id   AF-A0A0B2VTH1-F1
#
_cell.length_a   1.000
_cell.length_b   1.000
_cell.length_c   1.000
_cell.angle_alpha   90.00
_cell.angle_beta   90.00
_cell.angle_gamma   90.00
#
_symmetry.space_group_name_H-M   'P 1'
#
loop_
_entity.id
_entity.type
_entity.pdbx_description
1 polymer ?
#
loop_
_entity_poly.entity_id
_entity_poly.type
_entity_poly.pdbx_seq_one_letter_code
_entity_poly.pdbx_strand_id
1 'polypeptide(L)'
;MPSKIAFCILCCFYSALVTAWPQPSDLSLRKLSTGQIRGKYIVTSRNTSGYVFLGIPYAEPPLGKLRYRAPRAVRPWKGVIEVKQYRNSCLWNSSITSNIAEFTRMSEDCLTVNVFTNAKCLLKGKCAVVYMIHGGDYNFDSPMLYPVDFLVDNFAPEERSVIVVTVTYRLGSFGFLNLSPNLKSSAVKNIGLLDMIEGLRWVQKEISNLGGDPNRVTVMGHSSGAVNAHQLTVSPLTKGLFNQAIIMSGLLGIPTPPNNGQRVSEQFAIKAGCADEKFDDRDAKTVEAVLDCLRKINGKKLLAIQRLIEDDGFTFQGPCVDGPGGVLPKTVEELMKTARPIKMMIGTVEKEMQNTDYLLCKDGSVDRKGVKATCAAVTAMFGYRKKREASRTCTQEYVKPYKTPYIVDDPGFFVNAALYSEALIGAGGRVFLYQFNYANVGDAFYLGPLVPKYTQAQTPHHTQEFVYIVGIHMGNFTEKDEIIRVKFSQLLIDFVNKGDPSSSTKQRWTELRPEIMNYFVIDFDEQNNMPGMKYAYHAHEIKFWNKTMLRNGGGRVPVRDEAVFGSEALVNVMGIPSADDYGSGTCNEKETSSSERKSFATMRRQLQNDIIAPRASVPPEPFGPREGRASASVGWWTVILIASVLIVTLSSLCAAILSKKKDRTNYEVIE
;
A
#
# COMPACT_ATOMS: atom_id res chain seq x y z
N MET A 1 71.82 34.22 -1.95
CA MET A 1 70.82 33.20 -2.33
C MET A 1 70.74 32.11 -1.25
N PRO A 2 69.96 32.35 -0.19
CA PRO A 2 69.29 31.25 0.51
C PRO A 2 67.91 31.70 1.02
N SER A 3 66.83 31.41 0.30
CA SER A 3 65.47 31.64 0.86
C SER A 3 64.33 30.89 0.15
N LYS A 4 64.60 30.23 -0.99
CA LYS A 4 63.54 29.56 -1.77
C LYS A 4 63.34 28.07 -1.45
N ILE A 5 64.21 27.46 -0.66
CA ILE A 5 64.15 26.00 -0.38
C ILE A 5 63.33 25.69 0.90
N ALA A 6 63.22 26.62 1.84
CA ALA A 6 62.47 26.40 3.09
C ALA A 6 60.93 26.43 2.91
N PHE A 7 60.41 27.08 1.86
CA PHE A 7 58.96 27.22 1.66
C PHE A 7 58.32 26.00 0.96
N CYS A 8 59.10 25.19 0.25
CA CYS A 8 58.58 23.97 -0.40
C CYS A 8 58.40 22.80 0.57
N ILE A 9 59.17 22.74 1.66
CA ILE A 9 59.11 21.61 2.60
C ILE A 9 57.92 21.75 3.57
N LEU A 10 57.47 22.97 3.90
CA LEU A 10 56.28 23.17 4.74
C LEU A 10 54.94 22.89 4.01
N CYS A 11 54.86 23.10 2.69
CA CYS A 11 53.65 22.78 1.92
C CYS A 11 53.44 21.27 1.69
N CYS A 12 54.52 20.48 1.70
CA CYS A 12 54.43 19.01 1.57
C CYS A 12 53.99 18.31 2.86
N PHE A 13 54.11 18.94 4.04
CA PHE A 13 53.63 18.37 5.30
C PHE A 13 52.17 18.75 5.63
N TYR A 14 51.64 19.85 5.08
CA TYR A 14 50.22 20.21 5.25
C TYR A 14 49.27 19.43 4.32
N SER A 15 49.79 18.81 3.26
CA SER A 15 49.02 17.97 2.34
C SER A 15 48.85 16.52 2.81
N ALA A 16 49.54 16.10 3.87
CA ALA A 16 49.47 14.74 4.43
C ALA A 16 48.47 14.56 5.59
N LEU A 17 47.75 15.62 5.98
CA LEU A 17 46.74 15.59 7.05
C LEU A 17 45.35 16.07 6.60
N VAL A 18 45.06 16.02 5.30
CA VAL A 18 43.67 15.97 4.85
C VAL A 18 43.19 14.56 5.15
N THR A 19 42.48 14.41 6.28
CA THR A 19 41.65 13.22 6.54
C THR A 19 40.90 12.91 5.25
N ALA A 20 41.22 11.79 4.60
CA ALA A 20 40.54 11.37 3.39
C ALA A 20 39.06 11.19 3.75
N TRP A 21 38.24 12.19 3.42
CA TRP A 21 36.80 12.01 3.45
C TRP A 21 36.53 10.86 2.48
N PRO A 22 35.90 9.76 2.95
CA PRO A 22 35.64 8.62 2.09
C PRO A 22 34.90 9.14 0.85
N GLN A 23 35.46 8.84 -0.33
CA GLN A 23 34.84 9.21 -1.59
C GLN A 23 33.40 8.67 -1.60
N PRO A 24 32.41 9.41 -2.16
CA PRO A 24 31.01 8.95 -2.19
C PRO A 24 30.82 7.55 -2.77
N SER A 25 31.76 7.07 -3.60
CA SER A 25 31.78 5.71 -4.14
C SER A 25 32.03 4.62 -3.09
N ASP A 26 32.80 4.88 -2.04
CA ASP A 26 33.18 3.89 -1.03
C ASP A 26 31.98 3.51 -0.14
N LEU A 27 31.16 4.50 0.23
CA LEU A 27 29.99 4.27 1.09
C LEU A 27 28.84 3.53 0.38
N SER A 28 28.87 3.43 -0.94
CA SER A 28 27.87 2.71 -1.72
C SER A 28 28.10 1.19 -1.76
N LEU A 29 29.31 0.70 -1.42
CA LEU A 29 29.64 -0.71 -1.38
C LEU A 29 29.47 -1.25 0.05
N ARG A 30 28.64 -2.28 0.23
CA ARG A 30 28.35 -2.85 1.55
C ARG A 30 28.47 -4.36 1.52
N LYS A 31 28.95 -4.91 2.64
CA LYS A 31 29.08 -6.36 2.85
C LYS A 31 27.98 -6.82 3.79
N LEU A 32 27.10 -7.68 3.27
CA LEU A 32 26.11 -8.42 4.04
C LEU A 32 26.65 -9.80 4.39
N SER A 33 25.95 -10.55 5.25
CA SER A 33 26.32 -11.95 5.52
C SER A 33 26.16 -12.87 4.29
N THR A 34 25.29 -12.50 3.35
CA THR A 34 25.00 -13.25 2.13
C THR A 34 25.85 -12.85 0.92
N GLY A 35 26.56 -11.71 0.98
CA GLY A 35 27.41 -11.25 -0.12
C GLY A 35 27.57 -9.74 -0.14
N GLN A 36 28.23 -9.22 -1.19
CA GLN A 36 28.43 -7.78 -1.36
C GLN A 36 27.34 -7.16 -2.24
N ILE A 37 26.96 -5.93 -1.90
CA ILE A 37 25.99 -5.13 -2.65
C ILE A 37 26.56 -3.75 -2.95
N ARG A 38 26.16 -3.15 -4.07
CA ARG A 38 26.50 -1.77 -4.43
C ARG A 38 25.25 -0.96 -4.72
N GLY A 39 24.96 0.02 -3.87
CA GLY A 39 23.89 0.99 -4.03
C GLY A 39 24.30 2.18 -4.89
N LYS A 40 23.61 3.30 -4.73
CA LYS A 40 23.99 4.59 -5.33
C LYS A 40 23.82 5.73 -4.34
N TYR A 41 24.69 6.72 -4.47
CA TYR A 41 24.49 8.05 -3.91
C TYR A 41 23.54 8.83 -4.80
N ILE A 42 22.64 9.63 -4.20
CA ILE A 42 21.75 10.53 -4.93
C ILE A 42 21.70 11.90 -4.24
N VAL A 43 21.38 12.91 -5.03
CA VAL A 43 20.95 14.24 -4.58
C VAL A 43 19.58 14.49 -5.20
N THR A 44 18.60 14.79 -4.37
CA THR A 44 17.21 15.00 -4.79
C THR A 44 17.02 16.40 -5.37
N SER A 45 15.86 16.64 -5.99
CA SER A 45 15.46 17.99 -6.42
C SER A 45 15.34 19.00 -5.26
N ARG A 46 15.13 18.54 -4.02
CA ARG A 46 15.13 19.38 -2.81
C ARG A 46 16.52 19.55 -2.19
N ASN A 47 17.58 19.21 -2.92
CA ASN A 47 18.98 19.29 -2.49
C ASN A 47 19.31 18.45 -1.25
N THR A 48 18.54 17.39 -1.01
CA THR A 48 18.84 16.40 0.04
C THR A 48 19.78 15.35 -0.55
N SER A 49 20.83 15.00 0.18
CA SER A 49 21.74 13.92 -0.22
C SER A 49 21.46 12.63 0.56
N GLY A 50 21.63 11.49 -0.11
CA GLY A 50 21.38 10.19 0.51
C GLY A 50 22.01 9.03 -0.25
N TYR A 51 21.95 7.84 0.35
CA TYR A 51 22.36 6.58 -0.25
C TYR A 51 21.16 5.66 -0.31
N VAL A 52 21.00 4.99 -1.45
CA VAL A 52 19.90 4.05 -1.67
C VAL A 52 20.42 2.70 -2.17
N PHE A 53 19.83 1.64 -1.63
CA PHE A 53 20.09 0.25 -1.98
C PHE A 53 18.76 -0.41 -2.33
N LEU A 54 18.46 -0.50 -3.62
CA LEU A 54 17.15 -0.89 -4.13
C LEU A 54 17.20 -2.31 -4.70
N GLY A 55 16.33 -3.19 -4.23
CA GLY A 55 16.18 -4.57 -4.73
C GLY A 55 17.16 -5.58 -4.11
N ILE A 56 17.45 -5.48 -2.82
CA ILE A 56 18.25 -6.49 -2.10
C ILE A 56 17.35 -7.72 -1.84
N PRO A 57 17.71 -8.94 -2.28
CA PRO A 57 16.93 -10.13 -1.96
C PRO A 57 17.01 -10.43 -0.46
N TYR A 58 15.85 -10.63 0.19
CA TYR A 58 15.77 -11.08 1.59
C TYR A 58 15.34 -12.55 1.71
N ALA A 59 14.74 -13.12 0.67
CA ALA A 59 14.39 -14.54 0.56
C ALA A 59 14.72 -15.07 -0.85
N GLU A 60 14.83 -16.38 -0.99
CA GLU A 60 14.92 -17.01 -2.31
C GLU A 60 13.68 -16.72 -3.15
N PRO A 61 13.83 -16.59 -4.49
CA PRO A 61 12.70 -16.43 -5.40
C PRO A 61 11.67 -17.56 -5.20
N PRO A 62 10.39 -17.27 -4.92
CA PRO A 62 9.35 -18.26 -4.64
C PRO A 62 8.81 -18.95 -5.91
N LEU A 63 9.72 -19.39 -6.78
CA LEU A 63 9.42 -19.96 -8.09
C LEU A 63 9.17 -21.47 -8.05
N GLY A 64 8.35 -21.95 -8.98
CA GLY A 64 8.11 -23.39 -9.19
C GLY A 64 7.65 -24.10 -7.92
N LYS A 65 8.45 -25.04 -7.42
CA LYS A 65 8.14 -25.79 -6.18
C LYS A 65 8.07 -24.92 -4.92
N LEU A 66 8.67 -23.72 -4.94
CA LEU A 66 8.60 -22.76 -3.83
C LEU A 66 7.32 -21.91 -3.86
N ARG A 67 6.54 -21.94 -4.94
CA ARG A 67 5.23 -21.29 -4.97
C ARG A 67 4.32 -21.93 -3.91
N TYR A 68 3.64 -21.08 -3.17
CA TYR A 68 2.81 -21.39 -2.00
C TYR A 68 3.56 -21.94 -0.77
N ARG A 69 4.90 -21.89 -0.76
CA ARG A 69 5.69 -22.25 0.42
C ARG A 69 6.13 -21.01 1.20
N ALA A 70 6.42 -21.21 2.48
CA ALA A 70 7.08 -20.20 3.32
C ALA A 70 8.37 -19.69 2.62
N PRO A 71 8.71 -18.39 2.78
CA PRO A 71 9.95 -17.84 2.24
C PRO A 71 11.15 -18.62 2.78
N ARG A 72 12.16 -18.80 1.93
CA ARG A 72 13.37 -19.52 2.27
C ARG A 72 14.54 -18.56 2.33
N ALA A 73 15.46 -18.76 3.26
CA ALA A 73 16.65 -17.93 3.39
C ALA A 73 17.43 -17.87 2.07
N VAL A 74 17.92 -16.67 1.71
CA VAL A 74 18.70 -16.43 0.50
C VAL A 74 20.01 -17.22 0.55
N ARG A 75 20.37 -17.85 -0.58
CA ARG A 75 21.70 -18.43 -0.74
C ARG A 75 22.75 -17.33 -0.86
N PRO A 76 23.91 -17.46 -0.19
CA PRO A 76 25.00 -16.53 -0.40
C PRO A 76 25.41 -16.48 -1.87
N TRP A 77 25.75 -15.28 -2.35
CA TRP A 77 26.24 -15.06 -3.71
C TRP A 77 27.72 -14.66 -3.70
N LYS A 78 28.39 -14.91 -4.83
CA LYS A 78 29.77 -14.46 -5.07
C LYS A 78 29.75 -13.14 -5.84
N GLY A 79 30.75 -12.29 -5.59
CA GLY A 79 30.87 -10.98 -6.23
C GLY A 79 29.92 -9.92 -5.65
N VAL A 80 29.73 -8.84 -6.40
CA VAL A 80 28.93 -7.68 -6.01
C VAL A 80 27.66 -7.64 -6.83
N ILE A 81 26.49 -7.55 -6.18
CA ILE A 81 25.22 -7.29 -6.85
C ILE A 81 24.94 -5.78 -6.85
N GLU A 82 24.61 -5.23 -8.02
CA GLU A 82 24.16 -3.84 -8.15
C GLU A 82 22.69 -3.71 -7.69
N VAL A 83 22.44 -2.82 -6.73
CA VAL A 83 21.13 -2.56 -6.12
C VAL A 83 20.79 -1.07 -6.25
N LYS A 84 20.72 -0.60 -7.51
CA LYS A 84 20.62 0.83 -7.86
C LYS A 84 19.22 1.26 -8.32
N GLN A 85 18.32 0.32 -8.54
CA GLN A 85 16.96 0.52 -9.04
C GLN A 85 16.03 -0.49 -8.38
N TYR A 86 14.75 -0.12 -8.20
CA TYR A 86 13.75 -1.08 -7.74
C TYR A 86 13.72 -2.31 -8.66
N ARG A 87 13.80 -3.50 -8.07
CA ARG A 87 13.52 -4.77 -8.75
C ARG A 87 12.02 -4.94 -8.98
N ASN A 88 11.67 -5.99 -9.71
CA ASN A 88 10.28 -6.30 -10.03
C ASN A 88 9.39 -6.31 -8.78
N SER A 89 8.20 -5.72 -8.91
CA SER A 89 7.14 -5.89 -7.92
C SER A 89 6.62 -7.32 -7.94
N CYS A 90 5.92 -7.71 -6.85
CA CYS A 90 5.17 -8.97 -6.85
C CYS A 90 4.00 -8.88 -7.84
N LEU A 91 3.56 -10.03 -8.34
CA LEU A 91 2.41 -10.11 -9.25
C LEU A 91 1.14 -9.56 -8.60
N TRP A 92 0.51 -8.58 -9.25
CA TRP A 92 -0.75 -7.98 -8.87
C TRP A 92 -1.50 -7.40 -10.07
N ASN A 93 -2.82 -7.35 -9.96
CA ASN A 93 -3.74 -6.75 -10.91
C ASN A 93 -5.12 -6.73 -10.24
N SER A 94 -5.78 -5.58 -10.19
CA SER A 94 -7.05 -5.42 -9.47
C SER A 94 -7.94 -4.36 -10.11
N SER A 95 -9.27 -4.52 -10.03
CA SER A 95 -10.24 -3.48 -10.46
C SER A 95 -10.36 -2.35 -9.46
N ILE A 96 -10.04 -2.64 -8.20
CA ILE A 96 -10.31 -1.77 -7.07
C ILE A 96 -9.22 -0.70 -6.87
N THR A 97 -8.30 -0.57 -7.84
CA THR A 97 -7.25 0.45 -7.84
C THR A 97 -7.18 1.15 -9.19
N SER A 98 -6.87 2.45 -9.15
CA SER A 98 -6.55 3.21 -10.36
C SER A 98 -5.08 3.08 -10.77
N ASN A 99 -4.22 2.50 -9.92
CA ASN A 99 -2.83 2.25 -10.27
C ASN A 99 -2.75 1.22 -11.39
N ILE A 100 -2.01 1.56 -12.44
CA ILE A 100 -1.87 0.71 -13.62
C ILE A 100 -0.77 -0.33 -13.36
N ALA A 101 -1.13 -1.60 -13.45
CA ALA A 101 -0.17 -2.70 -13.34
C ALA A 101 0.80 -2.70 -14.54
N GLU A 102 2.06 -2.32 -14.29
CA GLU A 102 3.13 -2.42 -15.30
C GLU A 102 3.63 -3.86 -15.40
N PHE A 103 2.91 -4.74 -16.12
CA PHE A 103 3.20 -6.19 -16.22
C PHE A 103 4.64 -6.56 -16.60
N THR A 104 5.40 -5.65 -17.23
CA THR A 104 6.82 -5.84 -17.57
C THR A 104 7.76 -5.70 -16.37
N ARG A 105 7.32 -5.04 -15.30
CA ARG A 105 8.05 -4.82 -14.04
C ARG A 105 7.52 -5.66 -12.89
N MET A 106 6.87 -6.79 -13.19
CA MET A 106 6.28 -7.69 -12.20
C MET A 106 6.79 -9.11 -12.38
N SER A 107 7.04 -9.80 -11.27
CA SER A 107 7.52 -11.18 -11.25
C SER A 107 7.11 -11.88 -9.96
N GLU A 108 7.10 -13.21 -9.97
CA GLU A 108 7.07 -14.00 -8.72
C GLU A 108 8.41 -13.92 -7.99
N ASP A 109 9.51 -13.72 -8.71
CA ASP A 109 10.79 -13.30 -8.13
C ASP A 109 10.73 -11.82 -7.74
N CYS A 110 10.09 -11.57 -6.59
CA CYS A 110 9.86 -10.23 -6.09
C CYS A 110 10.38 -9.97 -4.67
N LEU A 111 10.72 -11.02 -3.88
CA LEU A 111 11.01 -10.93 -2.44
C LEU A 111 12.31 -10.16 -2.12
N THR A 112 12.18 -8.83 -2.15
CA THR A 112 13.26 -7.87 -2.02
C THR A 112 12.93 -6.76 -1.01
N VAL A 113 13.97 -6.22 -0.40
CA VAL A 113 13.90 -5.00 0.40
C VAL A 113 14.66 -3.87 -0.28
N ASN A 114 14.26 -2.63 0.03
CA ASN A 114 14.95 -1.43 -0.40
C ASN A 114 15.33 -0.60 0.81
N VAL A 115 16.54 -0.04 0.84
CA VAL A 115 17.07 0.71 1.97
C VAL A 115 17.46 2.12 1.56
N PHE A 116 16.96 3.11 2.31
CA PHE A 116 17.23 4.54 2.14
C PHE A 116 17.93 5.03 3.41
N THR A 117 19.10 5.65 3.26
CA THR A 117 19.97 6.04 4.38
C THR A 117 20.81 7.27 4.00
N ASN A 118 21.66 7.74 4.91
CA ASN A 118 22.57 8.86 4.67
C ASN A 118 24.01 8.52 5.08
N ALA A 119 24.96 9.41 4.74
CA ALA A 119 26.37 9.22 5.07
C ALA A 119 26.59 9.07 6.58
N LYS A 120 25.92 9.90 7.40
CA LYS A 120 26.01 9.88 8.86
C LYS A 120 25.64 8.52 9.45
N CYS A 121 24.53 7.92 9.03
CA CYS A 121 24.11 6.60 9.47
C CYS A 121 25.08 5.51 9.01
N LEU A 122 25.54 5.57 7.76
CA LEU A 122 26.49 4.60 7.21
C LEU A 122 27.86 4.64 7.88
N LEU A 123 28.29 5.80 8.39
CA LEU A 123 29.58 5.99 9.05
C LEU A 123 29.50 5.78 10.57
N LYS A 124 28.45 6.28 11.23
CA LYS A 124 28.32 6.25 12.70
C LYS A 124 27.46 5.11 13.22
N GLY A 125 26.61 4.52 12.37
CA GLY A 125 25.67 3.48 12.74
C GLY A 125 24.56 3.94 13.68
N LYS A 126 23.81 2.96 14.20
CA LYS A 126 22.78 3.10 15.25
C LYS A 126 21.59 4.02 14.91
N CYS A 127 21.36 4.30 13.64
CA CYS A 127 20.17 5.05 13.22
C CYS A 127 18.90 4.23 13.44
N ALA A 128 17.80 4.91 13.78
CA ALA A 128 16.50 4.26 13.88
C ALA A 128 16.05 3.77 12.50
N VAL A 129 15.29 2.67 12.49
CA VAL A 129 14.87 1.98 11.27
C VAL A 129 13.35 1.96 11.21
N VAL A 130 12.79 2.44 10.10
CA VAL A 130 11.38 2.24 9.76
C VAL A 130 11.29 1.08 8.78
N TYR A 131 10.62 0.01 9.18
CA TYR A 131 10.27 -1.10 8.31
C TYR A 131 8.86 -0.89 7.75
N MET A 132 8.78 -0.47 6.49
CA MET A 132 7.56 0.02 5.86
C MET A 132 6.89 -1.04 4.99
N ILE A 133 5.64 -1.32 5.31
CA ILE A 133 4.76 -2.30 4.67
C ILE A 133 3.72 -1.53 3.85
N HIS A 134 3.70 -1.75 2.54
CA HIS A 134 2.74 -1.10 1.66
C HIS A 134 1.33 -1.66 1.83
N GLY A 135 0.33 -0.80 1.59
CA GLY A 135 -1.08 -1.19 1.48
C GLY A 135 -1.42 -1.75 0.09
N GLY A 136 -2.69 -1.66 -0.29
CA GLY A 136 -3.21 -2.18 -1.57
C GLY A 136 -4.09 -3.42 -1.40
N ASP A 137 -4.87 -3.42 -0.31
CA ASP A 137 -5.86 -4.45 0.03
C ASP A 137 -5.43 -5.91 -0.22
N TYR A 138 -4.16 -6.22 0.08
CA TYR A 138 -3.53 -7.54 -0.14
C TYR A 138 -3.41 -7.98 -1.61
N ASN A 139 -3.96 -7.24 -2.57
CA ASN A 139 -4.13 -7.66 -3.97
C ASN A 139 -3.35 -6.81 -4.96
N PHE A 140 -2.91 -5.60 -4.57
CA PHE A 140 -2.24 -4.65 -5.46
C PHE A 140 -1.18 -3.79 -4.76
N ASP A 141 -0.58 -2.89 -5.54
CA ASP A 141 0.51 -1.99 -5.17
C ASP A 141 1.88 -2.64 -4.91
N SER A 142 2.87 -1.77 -4.73
CA SER A 142 4.26 -2.13 -4.48
C SER A 142 5.01 -0.92 -3.91
N PRO A 143 6.07 -1.12 -3.11
CA PRO A 143 6.96 -0.03 -2.71
C PRO A 143 7.67 0.64 -3.89
N MET A 144 7.68 0.02 -5.08
CA MET A 144 8.17 0.63 -6.31
C MET A 144 7.40 1.91 -6.67
N LEU A 145 6.16 2.06 -6.21
CA LEU A 145 5.33 3.25 -6.41
C LEU A 145 5.79 4.44 -5.54
N TYR A 146 6.67 4.23 -4.57
CA TYR A 146 7.20 5.30 -3.72
C TYR A 146 8.36 6.00 -4.40
N PRO A 147 8.27 7.32 -4.69
CA PRO A 147 9.36 8.07 -5.30
C PRO A 147 10.60 8.04 -4.41
N VAL A 148 11.72 7.57 -4.97
CA VAL A 148 13.00 7.43 -4.25
C VAL A 148 13.41 8.74 -3.60
N ASP A 149 13.34 9.84 -4.35
CA ASP A 149 13.71 11.17 -3.90
C ASP A 149 12.85 11.63 -2.73
N PHE A 150 11.55 11.32 -2.74
CA PHE A 150 10.64 11.74 -1.66
C PHE A 150 10.95 11.03 -0.34
N LEU A 151 11.29 9.73 -0.39
CA LEU A 151 11.73 9.00 0.80
C LEU A 151 13.08 9.53 1.33
N VAL A 152 14.01 9.87 0.43
CA VAL A 152 15.28 10.50 0.84
C VAL A 152 15.04 11.88 1.44
N ASP A 153 14.20 12.72 0.84
CA ASP A 153 13.85 14.05 1.35
C ASP A 153 13.18 14.01 2.72
N ASN A 154 12.30 13.03 2.96
CA ASN A 154 11.59 12.95 4.22
C ASN A 154 12.41 12.31 5.34
N PHE A 155 13.22 11.29 5.09
CA PHE A 155 13.80 10.48 6.17
C PHE A 155 15.33 10.58 6.30
N ALA A 156 16.03 10.77 5.18
CA ALA A 156 17.48 10.75 5.15
C ALA A 156 18.21 12.06 5.53
N PRO A 157 17.60 13.26 5.67
CA PRO A 157 18.36 14.44 6.11
C PRO A 157 19.11 14.17 7.42
N GLU A 158 20.30 14.73 7.61
CA GLU A 158 21.18 14.38 8.75
C GLU A 158 20.56 14.69 10.12
N GLU A 159 19.72 15.72 10.20
CA GLU A 159 18.97 16.13 11.38
C GLU A 159 17.82 15.16 11.71
N ARG A 160 17.34 14.39 10.71
CA ARG A 160 16.29 13.37 10.86
C ARG A 160 16.88 11.97 11.06
N SER A 161 17.88 11.60 10.25
CA SER A 161 18.68 10.36 10.32
C SER A 161 17.86 9.10 10.62
N VAL A 162 16.85 8.84 9.80
CA VAL A 162 16.06 7.62 9.84
C VAL A 162 16.39 6.77 8.62
N ILE A 163 16.63 5.47 8.84
CA ILE A 163 16.74 4.50 7.77
C ILE A 163 15.36 3.97 7.44
N VAL A 164 14.99 4.02 6.17
CA VAL A 164 13.75 3.41 5.69
C VAL A 164 14.09 2.09 5.01
N VAL A 165 13.40 1.03 5.39
CA VAL A 165 13.41 -0.27 4.75
C VAL A 165 12.02 -0.53 4.19
N THR A 166 11.85 -0.52 2.88
CA THR A 166 10.58 -0.94 2.27
C THR A 166 10.65 -2.41 1.90
N VAL A 167 9.59 -3.16 2.19
CA VAL A 167 9.51 -4.60 1.88
C VAL A 167 8.46 -4.88 0.82
N THR A 168 8.81 -5.77 -0.10
CA THR A 168 7.86 -6.42 -1.02
C THR A 168 7.42 -7.77 -0.44
N TYR A 169 6.16 -8.12 -0.58
CA TYR A 169 5.59 -9.39 -0.10
C TYR A 169 4.59 -9.95 -1.11
N ARG A 170 4.37 -11.26 -1.12
CA ARG A 170 3.43 -11.89 -2.06
C ARG A 170 1.99 -11.43 -1.79
N LEU A 171 1.25 -11.18 -2.88
CA LEU A 171 -0.11 -10.63 -2.90
C LEU A 171 -1.12 -11.66 -3.43
N GLY A 172 -2.41 -11.41 -3.22
CA GLY A 172 -3.54 -12.18 -3.74
C GLY A 172 -3.38 -13.68 -3.56
N SER A 173 -3.62 -14.44 -4.63
CA SER A 173 -3.45 -15.89 -4.67
C SER A 173 -2.02 -16.35 -4.32
N PHE A 174 -0.98 -15.54 -4.54
CA PHE A 174 0.39 -15.93 -4.24
C PHE A 174 0.74 -15.82 -2.75
N GLY A 175 0.06 -14.92 -2.02
CA GLY A 175 0.32 -14.62 -0.62
C GLY A 175 -0.73 -15.14 0.37
N PHE A 176 -1.97 -15.33 -0.07
CA PHE A 176 -3.13 -15.54 0.79
C PHE A 176 -4.07 -16.66 0.32
N LEU A 177 -3.56 -17.62 -0.46
CA LEU A 177 -4.30 -18.84 -0.81
C LEU A 177 -4.62 -19.68 0.44
N ASN A 178 -5.86 -20.14 0.55
CA ASN A 178 -6.34 -20.96 1.66
C ASN A 178 -7.23 -22.10 1.16
N LEU A 179 -6.63 -23.14 0.56
CA LEU A 179 -7.37 -24.30 0.02
C LEU A 179 -7.79 -25.33 1.08
N SER A 180 -7.25 -25.25 2.29
CA SER A 180 -7.44 -26.29 3.30
C SER A 180 -7.33 -25.70 4.72
N PRO A 181 -8.32 -24.96 5.20
CA PRO A 181 -8.21 -24.23 6.47
C PRO A 181 -7.97 -25.13 7.67
N ASN A 182 -8.46 -26.37 7.61
CA ASN A 182 -8.42 -27.35 8.70
C ASN A 182 -7.32 -28.41 8.56
N LEU A 183 -6.54 -28.38 7.47
CA LEU A 183 -5.46 -29.34 7.23
C LEU A 183 -4.10 -28.66 7.19
N LYS A 184 -3.06 -29.42 7.55
CA LYS A 184 -1.69 -29.07 7.17
C LYS A 184 -1.46 -29.56 5.74
N SER A 185 -1.05 -28.66 4.85
CA SER A 185 -0.62 -28.98 3.49
C SER A 185 0.74 -28.36 3.21
N SER A 186 1.28 -28.62 2.02
CA SER A 186 2.52 -28.02 1.54
C SER A 186 2.35 -26.54 1.20
N ALA A 187 1.10 -26.06 1.07
CA ALA A 187 0.78 -24.65 1.08
C ALA A 187 0.69 -24.15 2.53
N VAL A 188 1.55 -23.20 2.87
CA VAL A 188 1.47 -22.55 4.18
C VAL A 188 0.43 -21.45 4.11
N LYS A 189 -0.34 -21.23 5.18
CA LYS A 189 -1.27 -20.09 5.28
C LYS A 189 -0.49 -18.80 5.57
N ASN A 190 -1.08 -17.64 5.26
CA ASN A 190 -0.51 -16.33 5.57
C ASN A 190 0.91 -16.08 5.03
N ILE A 191 1.17 -16.54 3.82
CA ILE A 191 2.49 -16.45 3.19
C ILE A 191 2.96 -15.00 3.07
N GLY A 192 2.07 -14.08 2.70
CA GLY A 192 2.39 -12.65 2.65
C GLY A 192 2.88 -12.11 4.00
N LEU A 193 2.32 -12.58 5.13
CA LEU A 193 2.83 -12.22 6.46
C LEU A 193 4.17 -12.88 6.76
N LEU A 194 4.37 -14.14 6.36
CA LEU A 194 5.66 -14.82 6.54
C LEU A 194 6.77 -14.13 5.74
N ASP A 195 6.47 -13.62 4.55
CA ASP A 195 7.36 -12.80 3.72
C ASP A 195 7.79 -11.54 4.49
N MET A 196 6.84 -10.81 5.07
CA MET A 196 7.12 -9.64 5.91
C MET A 196 7.95 -9.99 7.15
N ILE A 197 7.70 -11.13 7.80
CA ILE A 197 8.48 -11.61 8.95
C ILE A 197 9.90 -11.96 8.54
N GLU A 198 10.10 -12.58 7.38
CA GLU A 198 11.44 -12.91 6.88
C GLU A 198 12.22 -11.64 6.51
N GLY A 199 11.56 -10.63 5.94
CA GLY A 199 12.16 -9.31 5.74
C GLY A 199 12.55 -8.63 7.07
N LEU A 200 11.75 -8.77 8.14
CA LEU A 200 12.12 -8.30 9.49
C LEU A 200 13.32 -9.06 10.06
N ARG A 201 13.40 -10.38 9.86
CA ARG A 201 14.57 -11.17 10.27
C ARG A 201 15.82 -10.75 9.49
N TRP A 202 15.67 -10.43 8.21
CA TRP A 202 16.73 -9.83 7.42
C TRP A 202 17.17 -8.48 8.00
N VAL A 203 16.24 -7.61 8.39
CA VAL A 203 16.58 -6.33 9.07
C VAL A 203 17.38 -6.60 10.34
N GLN A 204 16.91 -7.49 11.21
CA GLN A 204 17.61 -7.84 12.44
C GLN A 204 19.04 -8.33 12.20
N LYS A 205 19.27 -9.04 11.10
CA LYS A 205 20.57 -9.63 10.76
C LYS A 205 21.51 -8.65 10.06
N GLU A 206 20.98 -7.80 9.18
CA GLU A 206 21.79 -7.09 8.17
C GLU A 206 21.80 -5.57 8.31
N ILE A 207 20.81 -4.97 8.99
CA ILE A 207 20.61 -3.51 8.90
C ILE A 207 21.76 -2.71 9.51
N SER A 208 22.52 -3.29 10.45
CA SER A 208 23.74 -2.69 11.00
C SER A 208 24.81 -2.46 9.95
N ASN A 209 24.88 -3.31 8.91
CA ASN A 209 25.79 -3.14 7.77
C ASN A 209 25.38 -1.95 6.88
N LEU A 210 24.17 -1.43 7.08
CA LEU A 210 23.58 -0.29 6.37
C LEU A 210 23.33 0.91 7.31
N GLY A 211 23.93 0.88 8.51
CA GLY A 211 23.92 1.99 9.47
C GLY A 211 22.78 1.98 10.48
N GLY A 212 21.89 0.98 10.44
CA GLY A 212 20.72 0.90 11.33
C GLY A 212 21.02 0.22 12.66
N ASP A 213 20.18 0.50 13.64
CA ASP A 213 20.13 -0.22 14.91
C ASP A 213 19.03 -1.30 14.85
N PRO A 214 19.38 -2.60 14.88
CA PRO A 214 18.37 -3.67 14.94
C PRO A 214 17.50 -3.60 16.21
N ASN A 215 17.94 -2.88 17.25
CA ASN A 215 17.17 -2.66 18.47
C ASN A 215 16.28 -1.40 18.42
N ARG A 216 16.27 -0.63 17.33
CA ARG A 216 15.41 0.55 17.16
C ARG A 216 14.65 0.45 15.85
N VAL A 217 13.83 -0.60 15.75
CA VAL A 217 13.00 -0.88 14.58
C VAL A 217 11.55 -0.53 14.89
N THR A 218 10.97 0.28 14.02
CA THR A 218 9.56 0.66 13.99
C THR A 218 8.91 0.01 12.77
N VAL A 219 7.90 -0.83 12.97
CA VAL A 219 7.07 -1.30 11.85
C VAL A 219 6.05 -0.23 11.49
N MET A 220 5.89 0.07 10.22
CA MET A 220 4.99 1.11 9.75
C MET A 220 4.18 0.61 8.56
N GLY A 221 2.91 0.96 8.48
CA GLY A 221 2.10 0.70 7.30
C GLY A 221 0.92 1.65 7.18
N HIS A 222 0.32 1.64 5.99
CA HIS A 222 -0.90 2.37 5.65
C HIS A 222 -1.97 1.41 5.11
N SER A 223 -3.25 1.63 5.42
CA SER A 223 -4.37 0.78 4.94
C SER A 223 -4.14 -0.70 5.29
N SER A 224 -4.31 -1.64 4.36
CA SER A 224 -3.98 -3.06 4.57
C SER A 224 -2.54 -3.30 5.03
N GLY A 225 -1.59 -2.43 4.68
CA GLY A 225 -0.22 -2.45 5.19
C GLY A 225 -0.15 -2.11 6.68
N ALA A 226 -1.01 -1.21 7.16
CA ALA A 226 -1.19 -0.90 8.58
C ALA A 226 -1.85 -2.06 9.32
N VAL A 227 -2.84 -2.72 8.69
CA VAL A 227 -3.46 -3.94 9.24
C VAL A 227 -2.42 -5.05 9.39
N ASN A 228 -1.58 -5.27 8.37
CA ASN A 228 -0.45 -6.20 8.43
C ASN A 228 0.54 -5.81 9.54
N ALA A 229 0.95 -4.53 9.62
CA ALA A 229 1.84 -4.06 10.69
C ALA A 229 1.24 -4.31 12.08
N HIS A 230 -0.06 -4.10 12.25
CA HIS A 230 -0.78 -4.39 13.47
C HIS A 230 -0.82 -5.91 13.77
N GLN A 231 -1.05 -6.77 12.77
CA GLN A 231 -0.98 -8.23 12.95
C GLN A 231 0.40 -8.68 13.41
N LEU A 232 1.45 -8.06 12.89
CA LEU A 232 2.80 -8.33 13.34
C LEU A 232 3.00 -7.94 14.80
N THR A 233 2.30 -6.95 15.38
CA THR A 233 2.47 -6.60 16.81
C THR A 233 1.94 -7.70 17.74
N VAL A 234 0.88 -8.40 17.32
CA VAL A 234 0.23 -9.47 18.09
C VAL A 234 0.72 -10.88 17.74
N SER A 235 1.45 -11.05 16.64
CA SER A 235 2.01 -12.35 16.27
C SER A 235 3.11 -12.78 17.25
N PRO A 236 3.10 -14.04 17.72
CA PRO A 236 4.20 -14.57 18.54
C PRO A 236 5.51 -14.71 17.75
N LEU A 237 5.45 -14.86 16.41
CA LEU A 237 6.62 -15.07 15.57
C LEU A 237 7.51 -13.82 15.40
N THR A 238 7.00 -12.66 15.78
CA THR A 238 7.71 -11.37 15.66
C THR A 238 8.28 -10.87 16.97
N LYS A 239 8.26 -11.71 18.03
CA LYS A 239 8.83 -11.36 19.33
C LYS A 239 10.31 -10.99 19.18
N GLY A 240 10.64 -9.77 19.60
CA GLY A 240 12.02 -9.24 19.53
C GLY A 240 12.45 -8.68 18.18
N LEU A 241 11.59 -8.64 17.15
CA LEU A 241 11.97 -8.12 15.83
C LEU A 241 11.80 -6.59 15.68
N PHE A 242 11.04 -5.96 16.58
CA PHE A 242 10.78 -4.52 16.61
C PHE A 242 10.21 -4.12 17.97
N ASN A 243 10.16 -2.82 18.27
CA ASN A 243 9.68 -2.29 19.55
C ASN A 243 8.73 -1.08 19.44
N GLN A 244 8.47 -0.61 18.23
CA GLN A 244 7.53 0.46 17.94
C GLN A 244 6.66 0.10 16.72
N ALA A 245 5.46 0.66 16.64
CA ALA A 245 4.65 0.58 15.44
C ALA A 245 3.97 1.91 15.09
N ILE A 246 3.79 2.19 13.80
CA ILE A 246 2.99 3.28 13.27
C ILE A 246 1.90 2.68 12.38
N ILE A 247 0.64 2.85 12.79
CA ILE A 247 -0.53 2.24 12.16
C ILE A 247 -1.38 3.37 11.58
N MET A 248 -1.34 3.55 10.26
CA MET A 248 -2.03 4.65 9.57
C MET A 248 -3.25 4.13 8.84
N SER A 249 -4.44 4.55 9.25
CA SER A 249 -5.68 4.35 8.50
C SER A 249 -5.93 2.87 8.20
N GLY A 250 -5.73 1.99 9.19
CA GLY A 250 -5.91 0.55 9.00
C GLY A 250 -5.57 -0.25 10.25
N LEU A 251 -6.58 -0.59 11.04
CA LEU A 251 -6.44 -1.48 12.21
C LEU A 251 -7.09 -2.83 11.93
N LEU A 252 -6.67 -3.82 12.71
CA LEU A 252 -7.44 -5.05 12.88
C LEU A 252 -8.84 -4.66 13.37
N GLY A 253 -9.89 -5.27 12.85
CA GLY A 253 -11.23 -4.75 13.07
C GLY A 253 -12.32 -5.71 12.66
N ILE A 254 -12.12 -6.35 11.52
CA ILE A 254 -13.00 -7.40 11.00
C ILE A 254 -12.54 -8.75 11.59
N PRO A 255 -13.44 -9.54 12.20
CA PRO A 255 -13.12 -10.88 12.66
C PRO A 255 -12.51 -11.71 11.53
N THR A 256 -11.31 -12.26 11.77
CA THR A 256 -10.58 -13.04 10.77
C THR A 256 -10.73 -14.54 11.06
N PRO A 257 -11.56 -15.29 10.32
CA PRO A 257 -11.75 -16.71 10.60
C PRO A 257 -10.63 -17.60 10.05
N PRO A 258 -10.52 -18.86 10.52
CA PRO A 258 -9.57 -19.82 9.94
C PRO A 258 -9.82 -20.12 8.47
N ASN A 259 -11.08 -20.03 8.01
CA ASN A 259 -11.46 -20.25 6.62
C ASN A 259 -11.49 -18.96 5.78
N ASN A 260 -10.92 -17.84 6.26
CA ASN A 260 -10.85 -16.62 5.47
C ASN A 260 -10.17 -16.89 4.11
N GLY A 261 -10.84 -16.51 3.03
CA GLY A 261 -10.34 -16.70 1.66
C GLY A 261 -10.46 -18.12 1.11
N GLN A 262 -11.13 -19.05 1.83
CA GLN A 262 -11.35 -20.41 1.34
C GLN A 262 -12.16 -20.41 0.04
N ARG A 263 -13.32 -19.74 0.04
CA ARG A 263 -14.23 -19.75 -1.11
C ARG A 263 -13.57 -19.15 -2.36
N VAL A 264 -12.82 -18.06 -2.19
CA VAL A 264 -12.06 -17.42 -3.27
C VAL A 264 -10.96 -18.35 -3.80
N SER A 265 -10.27 -19.07 -2.91
CA SER A 265 -9.22 -20.03 -3.28
C SER A 265 -9.76 -21.21 -4.07
N GLU A 266 -10.94 -21.72 -3.73
CA GLU A 266 -11.63 -22.79 -4.46
C GLU A 266 -12.05 -22.32 -5.85
N GLN A 267 -12.70 -21.16 -5.96
CA GLN A 267 -13.09 -20.58 -7.25
C GLN A 267 -11.87 -20.30 -8.14
N PHE A 268 -10.78 -19.81 -7.54
CA PHE A 268 -9.52 -19.63 -8.23
C PHE A 268 -8.97 -20.95 -8.79
N ALA A 269 -8.97 -22.02 -7.98
CA ALA A 269 -8.51 -23.34 -8.42
C ALA A 269 -9.40 -23.95 -9.51
N ILE A 270 -10.73 -23.79 -9.41
CA ILE A 270 -11.69 -24.22 -10.43
C ILE A 270 -11.46 -23.47 -11.74
N LYS A 271 -11.37 -22.14 -11.69
CA LYS A 271 -11.15 -21.31 -12.89
C LYS A 271 -9.77 -21.55 -13.52
N ALA A 272 -8.78 -21.95 -12.73
CA ALA A 272 -7.48 -22.38 -13.21
C ALA A 272 -7.49 -23.78 -13.87
N GLY A 273 -8.59 -24.52 -13.77
CA GLY A 273 -8.71 -25.89 -14.28
C GLY A 273 -7.98 -26.91 -13.41
N CYS A 274 -7.71 -26.59 -12.15
CA CYS A 274 -7.01 -27.45 -11.20
C CYS A 274 -7.93 -28.16 -10.22
N ALA A 275 -9.18 -27.70 -10.08
CA ALA A 275 -10.21 -28.27 -9.24
C ALA A 275 -11.56 -28.27 -9.96
N ASP A 276 -12.55 -28.98 -9.41
CA ASP A 276 -13.94 -28.93 -9.85
C ASP A 276 -14.87 -28.63 -8.66
N GLU A 277 -16.18 -28.59 -8.90
CA GLU A 277 -17.19 -28.34 -7.85
C GLU A 277 -17.25 -29.42 -6.76
N LYS A 278 -16.59 -30.57 -6.96
CA LYS A 278 -16.53 -31.70 -6.01
C LYS A 278 -15.21 -31.72 -5.23
N PHE A 279 -14.38 -30.68 -5.33
CA PHE A 279 -13.15 -30.55 -4.57
C PHE A 279 -13.41 -30.75 -3.05
N ASP A 280 -12.68 -31.68 -2.43
CA ASP A 280 -12.74 -31.96 -1.00
C ASP A 280 -11.51 -31.35 -0.30
N ASP A 281 -11.72 -30.22 0.36
CA ASP A 281 -10.71 -29.48 1.15
C ASP A 281 -10.23 -30.25 2.39
N ARG A 282 -10.84 -31.40 2.70
CA ARG A 282 -10.52 -32.30 3.81
C ARG A 282 -9.70 -33.52 3.39
N ASP A 283 -9.48 -33.74 2.10
CA ASP A 283 -8.54 -34.77 1.63
C ASP A 283 -7.19 -34.15 1.27
N ALA A 284 -6.17 -34.45 2.07
CA ALA A 284 -4.82 -33.95 1.85
C ALA A 284 -4.26 -34.32 0.46
N LYS A 285 -4.59 -35.48 -0.09
CA LYS A 285 -4.11 -35.89 -1.42
C LYS A 285 -4.71 -35.02 -2.52
N THR A 286 -6.02 -34.77 -2.44
CA THR A 286 -6.73 -33.88 -3.36
C THR A 286 -6.20 -32.45 -3.27
N VAL A 287 -6.01 -31.91 -2.06
CA VAL A 287 -5.41 -30.57 -1.86
C VAL A 287 -4.02 -30.47 -2.48
N GLU A 288 -3.15 -31.46 -2.26
CA GLU A 288 -1.81 -31.47 -2.87
C GLU A 288 -1.85 -31.57 -4.39
N ALA A 289 -2.78 -32.35 -4.96
CA ALA A 289 -2.95 -32.44 -6.40
C ALA A 289 -3.36 -31.09 -7.03
N VAL A 290 -4.26 -30.34 -6.37
CA VAL A 290 -4.62 -28.97 -6.79
C VAL A 290 -3.41 -28.04 -6.72
N LEU A 291 -2.66 -28.07 -5.62
CA LEU A 291 -1.45 -27.25 -5.46
C LEU A 291 -0.39 -27.56 -6.52
N ASP A 292 -0.17 -28.83 -6.83
CA ASP A 292 0.77 -29.26 -7.86
C ASP A 292 0.33 -28.87 -9.27
N CYS A 293 -0.99 -28.85 -9.54
CA CYS A 293 -1.52 -28.28 -10.77
C CYS A 293 -1.26 -26.77 -10.84
N LEU A 294 -1.61 -26.02 -9.80
CA LEU A 294 -1.43 -24.56 -9.76
C LEU A 294 0.04 -24.17 -9.93
N ARG A 295 0.99 -24.90 -9.32
CA ARG A 295 2.44 -24.68 -9.47
C ARG A 295 2.94 -24.81 -10.91
N LYS A 296 2.26 -25.56 -11.77
CA LYS A 296 2.65 -25.75 -13.18
C LYS A 296 2.16 -24.62 -14.08
N ILE A 297 1.20 -23.81 -13.63
CA ILE A 297 0.65 -22.70 -14.41
C ILE A 297 1.59 -21.49 -14.33
N ASN A 298 1.78 -20.77 -15.43
CA ASN A 298 2.54 -19.53 -15.44
C ASN A 298 1.92 -18.48 -14.49
N GLY A 299 2.74 -17.79 -13.69
CA GLY A 299 2.26 -16.82 -12.71
C GLY A 299 1.42 -15.69 -13.31
N LYS A 300 1.74 -15.18 -14.50
CA LYS A 300 0.93 -14.13 -15.16
C LYS A 300 -0.42 -14.66 -15.62
N LYS A 301 -0.51 -15.93 -16.01
CA LYS A 301 -1.80 -16.58 -16.32
C LYS A 301 -2.65 -16.75 -15.06
N LEU A 302 -2.04 -17.17 -13.95
CA LEU A 302 -2.71 -17.21 -12.64
C LEU A 302 -3.21 -15.83 -12.23
N LEU A 303 -2.40 -14.78 -12.41
CA LEU A 303 -2.80 -13.42 -12.11
C LEU A 303 -3.99 -12.95 -12.98
N ALA A 304 -4.01 -13.31 -14.27
CA ALA A 304 -5.15 -13.05 -15.13
C ALA A 304 -6.42 -13.80 -14.66
N ILE A 305 -6.28 -15.04 -14.17
CA ILE A 305 -7.39 -15.80 -13.58
C ILE A 305 -7.91 -15.11 -12.31
N GLN A 306 -7.01 -14.64 -11.43
CA GLN A 306 -7.39 -13.89 -10.23
C GLN A 306 -8.22 -12.66 -10.61
N ARG A 307 -7.76 -11.89 -11.60
CA ARG A 307 -8.50 -10.72 -12.11
C ARG A 307 -9.90 -11.09 -12.64
N LEU A 308 -10.01 -12.22 -13.34
CA LEU A 308 -11.29 -12.69 -13.88
C LEU A 308 -12.30 -13.05 -12.77
N ILE A 309 -11.86 -13.74 -11.71
CA ILE A 309 -12.77 -14.10 -10.62
C ILE A 309 -13.10 -12.90 -9.71
N GLU A 310 -12.22 -11.89 -9.65
CA GLU A 310 -12.49 -10.63 -8.96
C GLU A 310 -13.68 -9.90 -9.60
N ASP A 311 -13.76 -9.90 -10.94
CA ASP A 311 -14.92 -9.36 -11.68
C ASP A 311 -16.23 -10.12 -11.39
N ASP A 312 -16.13 -11.38 -10.93
CA ASP A 312 -17.25 -12.22 -10.46
C ASP A 312 -17.52 -12.05 -8.95
N GLY A 313 -16.84 -11.11 -8.27
CA GLY A 313 -17.01 -10.79 -6.84
C GLY A 313 -16.13 -11.60 -5.89
N PHE A 314 -15.10 -12.31 -6.39
CA PHE A 314 -14.19 -13.11 -5.58
C PHE A 314 -12.82 -12.41 -5.40
N THR A 315 -12.66 -11.68 -4.30
CA THR A 315 -11.42 -10.97 -3.96
C THR A 315 -10.76 -11.58 -2.74
N PHE A 316 -9.44 -11.82 -2.78
CA PHE A 316 -8.70 -12.33 -1.62
C PHE A 316 -8.71 -11.31 -0.48
N GLN A 317 -9.17 -11.73 0.70
CA GLN A 317 -9.41 -10.87 1.86
C GLN A 317 -8.21 -10.79 2.83
N GLY A 318 -7.03 -11.20 2.38
CA GLY A 318 -5.82 -11.20 3.20
C GLY A 318 -5.71 -12.39 4.18
N PRO A 319 -5.12 -12.19 5.37
CA PRO A 319 -4.75 -13.26 6.29
C PRO A 319 -5.93 -14.05 6.90
N CYS A 320 -5.64 -15.22 7.45
CA CYS A 320 -6.57 -16.09 8.19
C CYS A 320 -5.99 -16.49 9.55
N VAL A 321 -6.82 -17.05 10.44
CA VAL A 321 -6.30 -17.73 11.65
C VAL A 321 -5.67 -19.06 11.23
N ASP A 322 -4.36 -19.19 11.37
CA ASP A 322 -3.60 -20.33 10.84
C ASP A 322 -3.30 -21.43 11.87
N GLY A 323 -3.70 -21.22 13.13
CA GLY A 323 -3.67 -22.23 14.18
C GLY A 323 -2.30 -22.38 14.86
N PRO A 324 -2.15 -23.33 15.80
CA PRO A 324 -0.96 -23.45 16.63
C PRO A 324 0.36 -23.50 15.84
N GLY A 325 1.30 -22.61 16.19
CA GLY A 325 2.60 -22.48 15.52
C GLY A 325 2.60 -21.61 14.26
N GLY A 326 1.44 -21.12 13.82
CA GLY A 326 1.31 -20.17 12.72
C GLY A 326 1.56 -18.71 13.13
N VAL A 327 1.39 -17.80 12.16
CA VAL A 327 1.55 -16.36 12.35
C VAL A 327 0.45 -15.80 13.26
N LEU A 328 -0.78 -16.25 13.06
CA LEU A 328 -1.98 -15.85 13.79
C LEU A 328 -2.63 -17.11 14.38
N PRO A 329 -2.06 -17.67 15.46
CA PRO A 329 -2.48 -18.98 15.96
C PRO A 329 -3.84 -18.98 16.66
N LYS A 330 -4.38 -17.81 16.96
CA LYS A 330 -5.69 -17.56 17.54
C LYS A 330 -6.29 -16.33 16.87
N THR A 331 -7.57 -16.04 17.16
CA THR A 331 -8.17 -14.78 16.72
C THR A 331 -7.39 -13.59 17.27
N VAL A 332 -7.43 -12.48 16.56
CA VAL A 332 -6.74 -11.25 16.96
C VAL A 332 -7.17 -10.81 18.36
N GLU A 333 -8.46 -10.91 18.69
CA GLU A 333 -9.00 -10.54 19.99
C GLU A 333 -8.36 -11.35 21.11
N GLU A 334 -8.09 -12.63 20.90
CA GLU A 334 -7.38 -13.47 21.87
C GLU A 334 -5.89 -13.14 21.94
N LEU A 335 -5.24 -12.82 20.81
CA LEU A 335 -3.83 -12.45 20.79
C LEU A 335 -3.59 -11.09 21.47
N MET A 336 -4.55 -10.15 21.33
CA MET A 336 -4.50 -8.83 21.94
C MET A 336 -4.50 -8.88 23.47
N LYS A 337 -5.14 -9.88 24.09
CA LYS A 337 -5.08 -10.08 25.55
C LYS A 337 -3.66 -10.33 26.06
N THR A 338 -2.78 -10.79 25.17
CA THR A 338 -1.36 -11.03 25.42
C THR A 338 -0.48 -10.12 24.57
N ALA A 339 -1.03 -8.98 24.11
CA ALA A 339 -0.29 -8.02 23.30
C ALA A 339 0.97 -7.57 24.05
N ARG A 340 2.04 -7.37 23.29
CA ARG A 340 3.30 -6.88 23.85
C ARG A 340 3.18 -5.38 24.14
N PRO A 341 3.73 -4.88 25.26
CA PRO A 341 3.69 -3.47 25.60
C PRO A 341 4.70 -2.67 24.76
N ILE A 342 4.41 -2.48 23.48
CA ILE A 342 5.19 -1.63 22.57
C ILE A 342 4.60 -0.22 22.51
N LYS A 343 5.38 0.73 22.01
CA LYS A 343 4.88 2.08 21.71
C LYS A 343 4.20 2.07 20.35
N MET A 344 3.00 2.62 20.25
CA MET A 344 2.25 2.70 18.99
C MET A 344 1.79 4.12 18.70
N MET A 345 2.01 4.57 17.48
CA MET A 345 1.28 5.71 16.92
C MET A 345 0.15 5.15 16.05
N ILE A 346 -1.07 5.60 16.31
CA ILE A 346 -2.27 5.16 15.59
C ILE A 346 -2.92 6.39 15.00
N GLY A 347 -3.31 6.32 13.74
CA GLY A 347 -3.92 7.42 13.02
C GLY A 347 -5.07 6.99 12.13
N THR A 348 -5.98 7.92 11.91
CA THR A 348 -7.02 7.84 10.87
C THR A 348 -7.09 9.17 10.12
N VAL A 349 -7.73 9.19 8.96
CA VAL A 349 -8.18 10.45 8.34
C VAL A 349 -9.60 10.80 8.81
N GLU A 350 -10.08 12.01 8.55
CA GLU A 350 -11.44 12.44 8.94
C GLU A 350 -12.54 11.72 8.14
N LYS A 351 -12.29 11.50 6.85
CA LYS A 351 -13.20 10.80 5.94
C LYS A 351 -12.43 9.61 5.39
N GLU A 352 -12.57 8.43 5.98
CA GLU A 352 -11.78 7.27 5.55
C GLU A 352 -12.29 6.81 4.18
N MET A 353 -13.29 5.93 4.15
CA MET A 353 -13.75 5.38 2.87
C MET A 353 -14.91 6.19 2.32
N GLN A 354 -15.85 6.63 3.16
CA GLN A 354 -17.13 7.24 2.73
C GLN A 354 -17.82 6.46 1.59
N ASN A 355 -17.61 5.15 1.55
CA ASN A 355 -18.02 4.31 0.44
C ASN A 355 -19.53 4.06 0.40
N THR A 356 -20.28 4.60 1.35
CA THR A 356 -21.74 4.57 1.40
C THR A 356 -22.38 5.92 1.04
N ASP A 357 -21.60 6.88 0.52
CA ASP A 357 -22.10 8.17 0.04
C ASP A 357 -23.11 8.05 -1.10
N TYR A 358 -23.02 7.00 -1.91
CA TYR A 358 -23.99 6.72 -3.00
C TYR A 358 -25.42 6.49 -2.49
N LEU A 359 -25.59 6.22 -1.18
CA LEU A 359 -26.89 6.10 -0.52
C LEU A 359 -27.52 7.47 -0.20
N LEU A 360 -26.80 8.57 -0.43
CA LEU A 360 -27.33 9.92 -0.37
C LEU A 360 -27.95 10.28 -1.72
N CYS A 361 -29.20 10.69 -1.68
CA CYS A 361 -29.94 11.15 -2.85
C CYS A 361 -29.51 12.59 -3.19
N LYS A 362 -29.69 13.01 -4.45
CA LYS A 362 -29.32 14.37 -4.91
C LYS A 362 -30.05 15.49 -4.16
N ASP A 363 -31.23 15.22 -3.61
CA ASP A 363 -32.02 16.16 -2.80
C ASP A 363 -31.61 16.17 -1.31
N GLY A 364 -30.56 15.43 -0.93
CA GLY A 364 -30.08 15.29 0.44
C GLY A 364 -30.86 14.28 1.29
N SER A 365 -31.86 13.59 0.73
CA SER A 365 -32.52 12.47 1.39
C SER A 365 -31.65 11.20 1.36
N VAL A 366 -32.07 10.15 2.07
CA VAL A 366 -31.28 8.91 2.25
C VAL A 366 -32.05 7.73 1.67
N ASP A 367 -31.39 6.90 0.86
CA ASP A 367 -31.92 5.58 0.46
C ASP A 367 -31.97 4.65 1.68
N ARG A 368 -33.12 4.64 2.34
CA ARG A 368 -33.36 3.79 3.51
C ARG A 368 -33.20 2.30 3.21
N LYS A 369 -33.52 1.86 2.00
CA LYS A 369 -33.45 0.44 1.62
C LYS A 369 -32.00 0.03 1.47
N GLY A 370 -31.21 0.84 0.78
CA GLY A 370 -29.77 0.67 0.68
C GLY A 370 -29.09 0.68 2.04
N VAL A 371 -29.35 1.68 2.90
CA VAL A 371 -28.82 1.72 4.28
C VAL A 371 -29.17 0.46 5.07
N LYS A 372 -30.40 -0.05 4.93
CA LYS A 372 -30.81 -1.30 5.58
C LYS A 372 -30.02 -2.51 5.08
N ALA A 373 -29.80 -2.61 3.77
CA ALA A 373 -29.01 -3.68 3.17
C ALA A 373 -27.53 -3.62 3.62
N THR A 374 -26.93 -2.44 3.56
CA THR A 374 -25.55 -2.17 4.02
C THR A 374 -25.40 -2.49 5.52
N CYS A 375 -26.34 -2.07 6.36
CA CYS A 375 -26.31 -2.41 7.78
C CYS A 375 -26.48 -3.91 8.03
N ALA A 376 -27.27 -4.64 7.24
CA ALA A 376 -27.36 -6.08 7.34
C ALA A 376 -26.02 -6.77 6.98
N ALA A 377 -25.36 -6.30 5.92
CA ALA A 377 -24.03 -6.72 5.51
C ALA A 377 -22.99 -6.49 6.61
N VAL A 378 -22.83 -5.24 7.07
CA VAL A 378 -21.86 -4.87 8.12
C VAL A 378 -22.12 -5.67 9.40
N THR A 379 -23.37 -5.77 9.85
CA THR A 379 -23.66 -6.53 11.09
C THR A 379 -23.45 -8.04 10.94
N ALA A 380 -23.56 -8.60 9.73
CA ALA A 380 -23.18 -9.98 9.47
C ALA A 380 -21.65 -10.16 9.53
N MET A 381 -20.89 -9.24 8.94
CA MET A 381 -19.43 -9.22 8.96
C MET A 381 -18.86 -9.16 10.39
N PHE A 382 -19.50 -8.42 11.29
CA PHE A 382 -19.11 -8.37 12.71
C PHE A 382 -19.71 -9.50 13.58
N GLY A 383 -20.47 -10.43 13.01
CA GLY A 383 -20.93 -11.64 13.69
C GLY A 383 -21.93 -11.41 14.81
N TYR A 384 -22.84 -10.43 14.72
CA TYR A 384 -23.85 -10.23 15.77
C TYR A 384 -24.85 -11.40 15.84
N ARG A 385 -25.17 -11.87 17.07
CA ARG A 385 -26.07 -13.02 17.29
C ARG A 385 -27.49 -12.75 16.80
N LYS A 386 -28.04 -11.60 17.19
CA LYS A 386 -29.38 -11.12 16.83
C LYS A 386 -29.30 -10.27 15.57
N LYS A 387 -29.10 -10.93 14.42
CA LYS A 387 -28.82 -10.27 13.12
C LYS A 387 -29.86 -9.24 12.72
N ARG A 388 -31.16 -9.55 12.89
CA ARG A 388 -32.26 -8.64 12.50
C ARG A 388 -32.29 -7.39 13.37
N GLU A 389 -32.13 -7.56 14.67
CA GLU A 389 -32.12 -6.48 15.66
C GLU A 389 -30.87 -5.60 15.52
N ALA A 390 -29.70 -6.21 15.28
CA ALA A 390 -28.47 -5.50 14.99
C ALA A 390 -28.61 -4.66 13.71
N SER A 391 -29.05 -5.27 12.60
CA SER A 391 -29.30 -4.57 11.34
C SER A 391 -30.27 -3.40 11.53
N ARG A 392 -31.41 -3.62 12.22
CA ARG A 392 -32.37 -2.55 12.53
C ARG A 392 -31.76 -1.42 13.36
N THR A 393 -30.99 -1.76 14.38
CA THR A 393 -30.33 -0.77 15.26
C THR A 393 -29.33 0.07 14.45
N CYS A 394 -28.52 -0.57 13.61
CA CYS A 394 -27.63 0.12 12.67
C CYS A 394 -28.41 1.02 11.72
N THR A 395 -29.46 0.52 11.06
CA THR A 395 -30.26 1.32 10.12
C THR A 395 -30.85 2.57 10.76
N GLN A 396 -31.34 2.47 12.00
CA GLN A 396 -31.89 3.61 12.73
C GLN A 396 -30.84 4.69 13.01
N GLU A 397 -29.59 4.28 13.25
CA GLU A 397 -28.50 5.22 13.50
C GLU A 397 -28.03 5.92 12.22
N TYR A 398 -27.94 5.16 11.12
CA TYR A 398 -27.31 5.61 9.88
C TYR A 398 -28.27 6.17 8.83
N VAL A 399 -29.59 6.08 9.02
CA VAL A 399 -30.59 6.72 8.15
C VAL A 399 -30.70 8.24 8.37
N LYS A 400 -29.55 8.91 8.52
CA LYS A 400 -29.39 10.35 8.69
C LYS A 400 -28.35 10.80 7.66
N PRO A 401 -28.56 11.89 6.91
CA PRO A 401 -27.65 12.28 5.82
C PRO A 401 -26.19 12.42 6.27
N TYR A 402 -25.93 13.05 7.42
CA TYR A 402 -24.58 13.23 7.95
C TYR A 402 -23.93 11.96 8.53
N LYS A 403 -24.70 10.86 8.69
CA LYS A 403 -24.20 9.57 9.17
C LYS A 403 -24.03 8.54 8.06
N THR A 404 -24.90 8.59 7.05
CA THR A 404 -24.93 7.61 5.95
C THR A 404 -23.56 7.33 5.32
N PRO A 405 -22.68 8.32 5.11
CA PRO A 405 -21.31 8.11 4.64
C PRO A 405 -20.44 7.17 5.49
N TYR A 406 -20.69 7.10 6.80
CA TYR A 406 -19.78 6.53 7.78
C TYR A 406 -20.19 5.15 8.30
N ILE A 407 -21.11 4.46 7.60
CA ILE A 407 -21.61 3.13 8.03
C ILE A 407 -20.46 2.13 8.21
N VAL A 408 -19.44 2.23 7.36
CA VAL A 408 -18.25 1.38 7.35
C VAL A 408 -17.09 2.02 8.10
N ASP A 409 -16.89 3.33 7.92
CA ASP A 409 -15.82 4.10 8.55
C ASP A 409 -15.84 4.00 10.08
N ASP A 410 -17.02 4.21 10.68
CA ASP A 410 -17.19 4.22 12.14
C ASP A 410 -16.71 2.89 12.76
N PRO A 411 -17.28 1.71 12.42
CA PRO A 411 -16.83 0.45 13.00
C PRO A 411 -15.52 -0.08 12.41
N GLY A 412 -15.11 0.34 11.21
CA GLY A 412 -13.93 -0.15 10.50
C GLY A 412 -12.63 0.53 10.93
N PHE A 413 -12.68 1.84 11.17
CA PHE A 413 -11.50 2.66 11.42
C PHE A 413 -11.56 3.32 12.80
N PHE A 414 -12.58 4.15 13.06
CA PHE A 414 -12.60 5.02 14.25
C PHE A 414 -12.80 4.24 15.55
N VAL A 415 -13.82 3.37 15.60
CA VAL A 415 -14.09 2.56 16.79
C VAL A 415 -12.95 1.60 17.05
N ASN A 416 -12.37 0.99 16.01
CA ASN A 416 -11.23 0.08 16.19
C ASN A 416 -9.99 0.84 16.67
N ALA A 417 -9.69 2.02 16.12
CA ALA A 417 -8.60 2.85 16.63
C ALA A 417 -8.72 3.07 18.14
N ALA A 418 -9.93 3.35 18.64
CA ALA A 418 -10.17 3.46 20.08
C ALA A 418 -9.99 2.14 20.83
N LEU A 419 -10.73 1.08 20.46
CA LEU A 419 -10.76 -0.18 21.21
C LEU A 419 -9.38 -0.86 21.29
N TYR A 420 -8.61 -0.84 20.20
CA TYR A 420 -7.27 -1.41 20.20
C TYR A 420 -6.28 -0.57 20.98
N SER A 421 -6.44 0.75 20.95
CA SER A 421 -5.62 1.62 21.79
C SER A 421 -5.87 1.36 23.28
N GLU A 422 -7.14 1.23 23.69
CA GLU A 422 -7.51 0.86 25.07
C GLU A 422 -6.93 -0.50 25.46
N ALA A 423 -7.06 -1.51 24.59
CA ALA A 423 -6.53 -2.84 24.84
C ALA A 423 -5.00 -2.85 24.99
N LEU A 424 -4.28 -2.10 24.15
CA LEU A 424 -2.83 -1.99 24.22
C LEU A 424 -2.39 -1.28 25.51
N ILE A 425 -3.06 -0.20 25.89
CA ILE A 425 -2.78 0.53 27.15
C ILE A 425 -3.05 -0.38 28.35
N GLY A 426 -4.14 -1.13 28.34
CA GLY A 426 -4.45 -2.13 29.38
C GLY A 426 -3.39 -3.22 29.50
N ALA A 427 -2.67 -3.54 28.42
CA ALA A 427 -1.53 -4.45 28.41
C ALA A 427 -0.19 -3.78 28.81
N GLY A 428 -0.20 -2.49 29.18
CA GLY A 428 0.99 -1.72 29.57
C GLY A 428 1.74 -1.08 28.39
N GLY A 429 1.17 -1.09 27.19
CA GLY A 429 1.71 -0.35 26.05
C GLY A 429 1.41 1.15 26.12
N ARG A 430 1.99 1.92 25.19
CA ARG A 430 1.85 3.38 25.13
C ARG A 430 1.35 3.79 23.75
N VAL A 431 0.28 4.56 23.69
CA VAL A 431 -0.37 4.95 22.43
C VAL A 431 -0.35 6.46 22.24
N PHE A 432 -0.07 6.89 21.01
CA PHE A 432 -0.29 8.25 20.53
C PHE A 432 -1.32 8.20 19.40
N LEU A 433 -2.52 8.72 19.66
CA LEU A 433 -3.62 8.73 18.70
C LEU A 433 -3.66 10.07 17.96
N TYR A 434 -3.83 10.05 16.64
CA TYR A 434 -4.11 11.24 15.84
C TYR A 434 -5.28 11.07 14.88
N GLN A 435 -5.81 12.19 14.41
CA GLN A 435 -6.66 12.26 13.23
C GLN A 435 -6.09 13.31 12.27
N PHE A 436 -6.00 12.97 10.99
CA PHE A 436 -5.64 13.91 9.93
C PHE A 436 -6.89 14.54 9.34
N ASN A 437 -7.00 15.87 9.44
CA ASN A 437 -8.21 16.63 9.09
C ASN A 437 -7.94 17.72 8.03
N TYR A 438 -6.72 17.80 7.49
CA TYR A 438 -6.40 18.83 6.51
C TYR A 438 -7.22 18.67 5.22
N ALA A 439 -8.23 19.52 5.05
CA ALA A 439 -9.23 19.43 3.98
C ALA A 439 -8.77 19.99 2.62
N ASN A 440 -7.58 20.61 2.55
CA ASN A 440 -7.12 21.36 1.38
C ASN A 440 -5.99 20.66 0.62
N VAL A 441 -5.99 19.33 0.59
CA VAL A 441 -4.98 18.52 -0.12
C VAL A 441 -4.91 18.88 -1.61
N GLY A 442 -6.06 19.19 -2.24
CA GLY A 442 -6.13 19.74 -3.59
C GLY A 442 -5.29 18.97 -4.62
N ASP A 443 -4.40 19.69 -5.29
CA ASP A 443 -3.56 19.15 -6.37
C ASP A 443 -2.33 18.38 -5.87
N ALA A 444 -2.06 18.38 -4.57
CA ALA A 444 -0.98 17.58 -3.99
C ALA A 444 -1.25 16.07 -4.12
N PHE A 445 -2.51 15.67 -4.27
CA PHE A 445 -2.93 14.28 -4.45
C PHE A 445 -3.51 14.05 -5.85
N TYR A 446 -2.98 13.07 -6.56
CA TYR A 446 -3.31 12.80 -7.94
C TYR A 446 -3.34 11.30 -8.26
N LEU A 447 -4.51 10.84 -8.72
CA LEU A 447 -4.77 9.44 -9.09
C LEU A 447 -4.64 9.16 -10.60
N GLY A 448 -4.21 10.15 -11.38
CA GLY A 448 -4.12 10.06 -12.84
C GLY A 448 -5.18 10.89 -13.58
N PRO A 449 -5.05 11.04 -14.90
CA PRO A 449 -5.85 11.98 -15.69
C PRO A 449 -7.31 11.55 -15.89
N LEU A 450 -7.60 10.27 -15.68
CA LEU A 450 -8.95 9.69 -15.88
C LEU A 450 -9.75 9.59 -14.58
N VAL A 451 -9.15 9.90 -13.43
CA VAL A 451 -9.82 9.82 -12.13
C VAL A 451 -10.20 11.23 -11.67
N PRO A 452 -11.48 11.50 -11.39
CA PRO A 452 -11.91 12.81 -10.90
C PRO A 452 -11.18 13.19 -9.60
N LYS A 453 -10.85 14.48 -9.47
CA LYS A 453 -10.30 15.02 -8.23
C LYS A 453 -11.36 15.03 -7.12
N TYR A 454 -10.94 14.76 -5.90
CA TYR A 454 -11.78 14.94 -4.72
C TYR A 454 -12.08 16.43 -4.51
N THR A 455 -13.34 16.73 -4.18
CA THR A 455 -13.72 18.07 -3.74
C THR A 455 -13.23 18.32 -2.31
N GLN A 456 -13.14 19.58 -1.89
CA GLN A 456 -12.82 19.92 -0.50
C GLN A 456 -13.79 19.28 0.51
N ALA A 457 -15.07 19.13 0.12
CA ALA A 457 -16.08 18.46 0.93
C ALA A 457 -15.81 16.95 1.13
N GLN A 458 -14.98 16.33 0.29
CA GLN A 458 -14.60 14.92 0.36
C GLN A 458 -13.20 14.69 0.96
N THR A 459 -12.43 15.76 1.20
CA THR A 459 -11.06 15.71 1.73
C THR A 459 -11.05 16.00 3.24
N PRO A 460 -10.12 15.42 4.02
CA PRO A 460 -9.17 14.39 3.59
C PRO A 460 -9.81 13.00 3.50
N HIS A 461 -9.64 12.35 2.35
CA HIS A 461 -10.06 10.99 2.03
C HIS A 461 -8.95 9.97 2.35
N HIS A 462 -9.28 8.67 2.45
CA HIS A 462 -8.30 7.60 2.66
C HIS A 462 -7.09 7.74 1.72
N THR A 463 -5.88 7.50 2.23
CA THR A 463 -4.57 7.68 1.57
C THR A 463 -4.04 9.11 1.42
N GLN A 464 -4.86 10.15 1.58
CA GLN A 464 -4.43 11.52 1.28
C GLN A 464 -3.44 12.11 2.31
N GLU A 465 -3.39 11.59 3.53
CA GLU A 465 -2.32 11.92 4.49
C GLU A 465 -0.99 11.26 4.09
N PHE A 466 -1.05 10.11 3.45
CA PHE A 466 0.12 9.28 3.13
C PHE A 466 0.98 9.89 2.01
N VAL A 467 0.39 10.73 1.14
CA VAL A 467 1.12 11.50 0.12
C VAL A 467 2.23 12.37 0.73
N TYR A 468 2.00 12.95 1.92
CA TYR A 468 2.95 13.79 2.62
C TYR A 468 4.07 13.00 3.32
N ILE A 469 3.93 11.67 3.42
CA ILE A 469 4.91 10.80 4.10
C ILE A 469 5.77 10.03 3.11
N VAL A 470 5.16 9.44 2.07
CA VAL A 470 5.89 8.57 1.12
C VAL A 470 5.78 9.00 -0.33
N GLY A 471 5.01 10.04 -0.65
CA GLY A 471 4.89 10.57 -2.01
C GLY A 471 4.14 9.67 -2.99
N ILE A 472 3.42 8.65 -2.51
CA ILE A 472 2.50 7.90 -3.36
C ILE A 472 1.33 8.82 -3.76
N HIS A 473 0.91 8.75 -5.02
CA HIS A 473 -0.10 9.67 -5.59
C HIS A 473 0.29 11.15 -5.53
N MET A 474 1.59 11.45 -5.43
CA MET A 474 2.07 12.84 -5.41
C MET A 474 1.72 13.54 -6.73
N GLY A 475 0.90 14.59 -6.62
CA GLY A 475 0.63 15.55 -7.68
C GLY A 475 1.51 16.79 -7.56
N ASN A 476 0.93 17.96 -7.81
CA ASN A 476 1.63 19.23 -7.73
C ASN A 476 1.56 19.78 -6.30
N PHE A 477 2.69 19.76 -5.60
CA PHE A 477 2.81 20.34 -4.27
C PHE A 477 2.92 21.87 -4.37
N THR A 478 2.11 22.57 -3.58
CA THR A 478 2.28 24.00 -3.32
C THR A 478 3.32 24.24 -2.22
N GLU A 479 3.66 25.50 -1.97
CA GLU A 479 4.49 25.87 -0.81
C GLU A 479 3.84 25.43 0.51
N LYS A 480 2.51 25.54 0.61
CA LYS A 480 1.77 25.07 1.79
C LYS A 480 1.90 23.56 1.97
N ASP A 481 1.82 22.78 0.89
CA ASP A 481 2.00 21.33 0.93
C ASP A 481 3.40 20.92 1.35
N GLU A 482 4.43 21.67 0.95
CA GLU A 482 5.79 21.44 1.42
C GLU A 482 5.94 21.69 2.93
N ILE A 483 5.30 22.74 3.46
CA ILE A 483 5.26 22.99 4.90
C ILE A 483 4.56 21.84 5.64
N ILE A 484 3.44 21.36 5.11
CA ILE A 484 2.69 20.23 5.68
C ILE A 484 3.52 18.95 5.65
N ARG A 485 4.14 18.63 4.51
CA ARG A 485 5.07 17.50 4.35
C ARG A 485 6.13 17.52 5.44
N VAL A 486 6.83 18.64 5.59
CA VAL A 486 7.91 18.79 6.57
C VAL A 486 7.38 18.63 7.99
N LYS A 487 6.31 19.34 8.37
CA LYS A 487 5.77 19.33 9.73
C LYS A 487 5.15 17.99 10.11
N PHE A 488 4.36 17.39 9.23
CA PHE A 488 3.70 16.11 9.51
C PHE A 488 4.70 14.96 9.56
N SER A 489 5.59 14.83 8.56
CA SER A 489 6.63 13.79 8.58
C SER A 489 7.55 13.91 9.79
N GLN A 490 7.81 15.13 10.28
CA GLN A 490 8.62 15.35 11.48
C GLN A 490 8.02 14.69 12.73
N LEU A 491 6.69 14.70 12.91
CA LEU A 491 6.03 14.04 14.04
C LEU A 491 6.29 12.51 14.03
N LEU A 492 6.24 11.89 12.86
CA LEU A 492 6.54 10.47 12.69
C LEU A 492 8.02 10.20 12.96
N ILE A 493 8.91 11.04 12.46
CA ILE A 493 10.37 10.92 12.65
C ILE A 493 10.76 11.08 14.12
N ASP A 494 10.13 12.01 14.84
CA ASP A 494 10.32 12.17 16.27
C ASP A 494 9.86 10.93 17.03
N PHE A 495 8.71 10.35 16.68
CA PHE A 495 8.26 9.10 17.27
C PHE A 495 9.22 7.93 16.97
N VAL A 496 9.71 7.80 15.75
CA VAL A 496 10.69 6.77 15.37
C VAL A 496 11.99 6.94 16.16
N ASN A 497 12.45 8.17 16.35
CA ASN A 497 13.71 8.40 17.04
C ASN A 497 13.60 8.31 18.57
N LYS A 498 12.51 8.81 19.15
CA LYS A 498 12.38 9.06 20.60
C LYS A 498 11.31 8.17 21.25
N GLY A 499 10.38 7.65 20.45
CA GLY A 499 9.12 7.05 20.92
C GLY A 499 8.17 8.06 21.54
N ASP A 500 8.28 9.32 21.10
CA ASP A 500 7.40 10.43 21.43
C ASP A 500 7.33 11.33 20.18
N PRO A 501 6.15 11.60 19.62
CA PRO A 501 5.99 12.44 18.44
C PRO A 501 6.09 13.95 18.71
N SER A 502 6.24 14.37 19.97
CA SER A 502 6.34 15.79 20.33
C SER A 502 7.61 16.41 19.75
N SER A 503 7.47 17.21 18.70
CA SER A 503 8.57 17.92 18.04
C SER A 503 9.09 19.11 18.85
N SER A 504 8.25 19.69 19.73
CA SER A 504 8.62 20.78 20.63
C SER A 504 7.78 20.80 21.92
N THR A 505 8.25 21.52 22.94
CA THR A 505 7.52 21.71 24.21
C THR A 505 6.25 22.56 24.05
N LYS A 506 6.16 23.38 23.00
CA LYS A 506 5.02 24.29 22.76
C LYS A 506 3.80 23.59 22.17
N GLN A 507 4.01 22.47 21.47
CA GLN A 507 2.95 21.70 20.82
C GLN A 507 3.04 20.24 21.24
N ARG A 508 2.78 20.02 22.53
CA ARG A 508 2.93 18.72 23.17
C ARG A 508 1.85 17.75 22.69
N TRP A 509 2.28 16.59 22.20
CA TRP A 509 1.41 15.47 21.90
C TRP A 509 1.47 14.48 23.06
N THR A 510 0.40 14.40 23.85
CA THR A 510 0.35 13.51 25.01
C THR A 510 -0.09 12.11 24.63
N GLU A 511 0.37 11.12 25.37
CA GLU A 511 -0.14 9.75 25.29
C GLU A 511 -1.66 9.71 25.47
N LEU A 512 -2.30 8.77 24.78
CA LEU A 512 -3.73 8.53 24.87
C LEU A 512 -4.08 8.08 26.29
N ARG A 513 -5.13 8.69 26.83
CA ARG A 513 -5.80 8.33 28.07
C ARG A 513 -7.21 7.83 27.75
N PRO A 514 -7.50 6.52 27.93
CA PRO A 514 -8.80 5.93 27.60
C PRO A 514 -10.00 6.67 28.18
N GLU A 515 -9.88 7.24 29.37
CA GLU A 515 -10.96 7.92 30.09
C GLU A 515 -11.45 9.22 29.42
N ILE A 516 -10.60 9.86 28.62
CA ILE A 516 -10.92 11.11 27.91
C ILE A 516 -10.76 11.01 26.39
N MET A 517 -10.20 9.90 25.89
CA MET A 517 -9.93 9.65 24.48
C MET A 517 -9.27 10.86 23.78
N ASN A 518 -8.16 11.34 24.35
CA ASN A 518 -7.41 12.45 23.77
C ASN A 518 -6.63 12.04 22.52
N TYR A 519 -6.66 12.88 21.50
CA TYR A 519 -5.99 12.64 20.22
C TYR A 519 -5.42 13.95 19.67
N PHE A 520 -4.37 13.85 18.85
CA PHE A 520 -3.77 15.01 18.21
C PHE A 520 -4.42 15.25 16.84
N VAL A 521 -4.82 16.48 16.56
CA VAL A 521 -5.37 16.85 15.25
C VAL A 521 -4.27 17.37 14.35
N ILE A 522 -4.09 16.69 13.22
CA ILE A 522 -3.16 17.09 12.16
C ILE A 522 -3.97 17.84 11.12
N ASP A 523 -3.94 19.16 11.25
CA ASP A 523 -4.60 20.13 10.38
C ASP A 523 -3.76 21.41 10.38
N PHE A 524 -3.97 22.32 9.43
CA PHE A 524 -3.13 23.48 9.24
C PHE A 524 -3.95 24.73 8.89
N ASP A 525 -3.93 25.70 9.80
CA ASP A 525 -4.52 27.02 9.57
C ASP A 525 -3.77 27.81 8.48
N GLU A 526 -4.20 29.05 8.21
CA GLU A 526 -3.54 29.92 7.23
C GLU A 526 -2.11 30.30 7.62
N GLN A 527 -1.80 30.31 8.92
CA GLN A 527 -0.48 30.57 9.47
C GLN A 527 0.36 29.28 9.63
N ASN A 528 -0.14 28.15 9.14
CA ASN A 528 0.46 26.82 9.21
C ASN A 528 0.62 26.27 10.64
N ASN A 529 -0.17 26.72 11.61
CA ASN A 529 -0.21 26.12 12.94
C ASN A 529 -1.16 24.93 12.97
N MET A 530 -0.81 23.91 13.74
CA MET A 530 -1.72 22.79 14.01
C MET A 530 -2.57 23.06 15.26
N PRO A 531 -3.85 22.63 15.30
CA PRO A 531 -4.72 22.83 16.46
C PRO A 531 -4.23 22.16 17.75
N GLY A 532 -3.45 21.07 17.64
CA GLY A 532 -2.93 20.32 18.77
C GLY A 532 -3.90 19.27 19.31
N MET A 533 -3.87 19.05 20.64
CA MET A 533 -4.66 18.01 21.30
C MET A 533 -6.15 18.36 21.37
N LYS A 534 -7.00 17.39 21.01
CA LYS A 534 -8.45 17.36 21.28
C LYS A 534 -8.81 16.16 22.15
N TYR A 535 -10.08 16.09 22.54
CA TYR A 535 -10.65 15.08 23.44
C TYR A 535 -11.88 14.43 22.83
N ALA A 536 -12.34 13.33 23.43
CA ALA A 536 -13.55 12.62 23.03
C ALA A 536 -13.55 12.15 21.57
N TYR A 537 -12.42 11.61 21.10
CA TYR A 537 -12.30 10.99 19.78
C TYR A 537 -13.48 10.03 19.53
N HIS A 538 -14.36 10.36 18.57
CA HIS A 538 -15.52 9.55 18.16
C HIS A 538 -16.35 8.95 19.31
N ALA A 539 -16.55 9.71 20.40
CA ALA A 539 -17.15 9.19 21.63
C ALA A 539 -18.58 8.63 21.45
N HIS A 540 -19.36 9.21 20.54
CA HIS A 540 -20.72 8.73 20.24
C HIS A 540 -20.67 7.38 19.52
N GLU A 541 -19.83 7.26 18.50
CA GLU A 541 -19.66 6.08 17.66
C GLU A 541 -19.10 4.92 18.49
N ILE A 542 -18.11 5.19 19.33
CA ILE A 542 -17.57 4.23 20.29
C ILE A 542 -18.68 3.72 21.22
N LYS A 543 -19.48 4.62 21.81
CA LYS A 543 -20.60 4.23 22.67
C LYS A 543 -21.64 3.42 21.91
N PHE A 544 -21.98 3.81 20.69
CA PHE A 544 -22.96 3.14 19.86
C PHE A 544 -22.51 1.72 19.52
N TRP A 545 -21.32 1.55 18.93
CA TRP A 545 -20.82 0.26 18.48
C TRP A 545 -20.37 -0.65 19.62
N ASN A 546 -19.74 -0.10 20.67
CA ASN A 546 -19.22 -0.89 21.79
C ASN A 546 -20.23 -1.14 22.92
N LYS A 547 -21.39 -0.46 22.94
CA LYS A 547 -22.43 -0.70 23.96
C LYS A 547 -23.78 -1.01 23.34
N THR A 548 -24.33 -0.10 22.54
CA THR A 548 -25.69 -0.24 21.99
C THR A 548 -25.79 -1.43 21.04
N MET A 549 -24.85 -1.55 20.09
CA MET A 549 -24.84 -2.63 19.11
C MET A 549 -24.56 -3.98 19.77
N LEU A 550 -23.62 -4.08 20.72
CA LEU A 550 -23.40 -5.32 21.47
C LEU A 550 -24.64 -5.74 22.26
N ARG A 551 -25.30 -4.82 22.96
CA ARG A 551 -26.51 -5.13 23.73
C ARG A 551 -27.67 -5.56 22.83
N ASN A 552 -28.00 -4.77 21.82
CA ASN A 552 -29.15 -5.01 20.96
C ASN A 552 -28.91 -6.19 20.00
N GLY A 553 -27.68 -6.32 19.50
CA GLY A 553 -27.24 -7.42 18.65
C GLY A 553 -26.99 -8.73 19.42
N GLY A 554 -27.17 -8.75 20.75
CA GLY A 554 -27.01 -9.96 21.56
C GLY A 554 -25.57 -10.47 21.65
N GLY A 555 -24.59 -9.57 21.59
CA GLY A 555 -23.16 -9.88 21.52
C GLY A 555 -22.74 -10.39 20.14
N ARG A 556 -21.47 -10.80 20.03
CA ARG A 556 -20.87 -11.35 18.81
C ARG A 556 -20.62 -12.86 18.93
N VAL A 557 -20.51 -13.53 17.80
CA VAL A 557 -20.05 -14.92 17.65
C VAL A 557 -18.92 -14.97 16.61
N PRO A 558 -18.05 -15.99 16.66
CA PRO A 558 -17.06 -16.22 15.61
C PRO A 558 -17.74 -16.27 14.23
N VAL A 559 -17.16 -15.52 13.29
CA VAL A 559 -17.64 -15.40 11.92
C VAL A 559 -17.05 -16.55 11.09
N ARG A 560 -17.69 -16.93 9.99
CA ARG A 560 -17.13 -17.80 8.94
C ARG A 560 -17.07 -17.00 7.64
N ASP A 561 -16.23 -17.41 6.70
CA ASP A 561 -16.08 -16.77 5.38
C ASP A 561 -17.44 -16.47 4.71
N GLU A 562 -18.45 -17.35 4.82
CA GLU A 562 -19.76 -17.15 4.20
C GLU A 562 -20.52 -15.90 4.71
N ALA A 563 -20.25 -15.46 5.95
CA ALA A 563 -20.84 -14.25 6.50
C ALA A 563 -20.16 -12.96 5.99
N VAL A 564 -18.98 -13.07 5.37
CA VAL A 564 -18.25 -11.99 4.68
C VAL A 564 -18.71 -11.86 3.22
N PHE A 565 -19.27 -12.92 2.61
CA PHE A 565 -19.69 -12.96 1.20
C PHE A 565 -21.21 -13.00 0.96
N GLY A 566 -22.03 -12.85 2.00
CA GLY A 566 -23.47 -13.15 1.97
C GLY A 566 -24.39 -12.12 1.30
N SER A 567 -23.90 -11.01 0.73
CA SER A 567 -24.77 -10.01 0.09
C SER A 567 -24.05 -9.21 -0.98
N GLU A 568 -24.72 -8.94 -2.12
CA GLU A 568 -24.26 -7.98 -3.15
C GLU A 568 -23.89 -6.61 -2.56
N ALA A 569 -24.53 -6.21 -1.45
CA ALA A 569 -24.19 -5.00 -0.70
C ALA A 569 -22.76 -5.00 -0.13
N LEU A 570 -22.13 -6.17 0.11
CA LEU A 570 -20.75 -6.27 0.61
C LEU A 570 -19.72 -5.94 -0.46
N VAL A 571 -20.05 -6.17 -1.73
CA VAL A 571 -19.17 -5.89 -2.88
C VAL A 571 -18.97 -4.38 -3.02
N ASN A 572 -20.04 -3.59 -2.87
CA ASN A 572 -19.98 -2.13 -2.88
C ASN A 572 -19.39 -1.57 -1.56
N VAL A 573 -19.65 -2.24 -0.43
CA VAL A 573 -19.13 -1.88 0.91
C VAL A 573 -17.64 -2.17 1.10
N MET A 574 -17.03 -3.06 0.30
CA MET A 574 -15.60 -3.37 0.37
C MET A 574 -14.78 -2.72 -0.75
N GLY A 575 -15.36 -1.75 -1.47
CA GLY A 575 -14.60 -0.90 -2.41
C GLY A 575 -14.63 -1.32 -3.87
N ILE A 576 -15.73 -1.91 -4.35
CA ILE A 576 -16.03 -1.94 -5.80
C ILE A 576 -17.10 -0.89 -6.11
N PRO A 577 -16.74 0.37 -6.43
CA PRO A 577 -17.63 1.21 -7.21
C PRO A 577 -17.67 0.64 -8.63
N SER A 578 -18.86 0.29 -9.11
CA SER A 578 -19.09 0.20 -10.54
C SER A 578 -18.95 1.60 -11.17
N ALA A 579 -18.63 1.68 -12.46
CA ALA A 579 -18.58 2.96 -13.17
C ALA A 579 -19.93 3.72 -13.15
N ASP A 580 -21.02 3.05 -12.75
CA ASP A 580 -22.36 3.60 -12.59
C ASP A 580 -22.62 4.20 -11.18
N ASP A 581 -21.71 3.99 -10.21
CA ASP A 581 -21.86 4.43 -8.80
C ASP A 581 -21.49 5.90 -8.56
N TYR A 582 -20.97 6.60 -9.58
CA TYR A 582 -20.88 8.06 -9.54
C TYR A 582 -22.25 8.68 -9.85
N GLY A 583 -23.08 8.81 -8.82
CA GLY A 583 -24.20 9.77 -8.82
C GLY A 583 -25.53 9.28 -9.42
N SER A 584 -25.80 7.99 -9.40
CA SER A 584 -27.15 7.44 -9.65
C SER A 584 -27.82 7.02 -8.34
N GLY A 585 -28.05 7.98 -7.43
CA GLY A 585 -28.91 7.72 -6.28
C GLY A 585 -30.25 7.16 -6.76
N THR A 586 -30.52 5.87 -6.52
CA THR A 586 -31.77 5.18 -6.89
C THR A 586 -32.93 5.61 -5.98
N CYS A 587 -32.98 6.89 -5.65
CA CYS A 587 -34.09 7.49 -4.95
C CYS A 587 -35.08 7.95 -6.01
N ASN A 588 -36.02 7.06 -6.35
CA ASN A 588 -37.12 7.27 -7.30
C ASN A 588 -36.80 7.18 -8.81
N GLU A 589 -36.17 6.10 -9.28
CA GLU A 589 -36.47 5.62 -10.64
C GLU A 589 -37.63 4.62 -10.57
N LYS A 590 -38.80 5.04 -11.07
CA LYS A 590 -39.86 4.12 -11.46
C LYS A 590 -39.25 3.10 -12.41
N GLU A 591 -39.46 1.81 -12.12
CA GLU A 591 -39.06 0.65 -12.92
C GLU A 591 -38.80 0.96 -14.40
N THR A 592 -37.52 1.14 -14.76
CA THR A 592 -37.10 1.05 -16.16
C THR A 592 -37.22 -0.41 -16.59
N SER A 593 -37.95 -0.59 -17.70
CA SER A 593 -38.53 -1.86 -18.10
C SER A 593 -37.48 -2.97 -18.35
N SER A 594 -37.90 -4.22 -18.11
CA SER A 594 -37.10 -5.45 -18.25
C SER A 594 -36.41 -5.70 -19.60
N SER A 595 -36.60 -4.85 -20.61
CA SER A 595 -35.99 -4.97 -21.94
C SER A 595 -34.55 -4.45 -21.99
N GLU A 596 -34.21 -3.39 -21.25
CA GLU A 596 -32.87 -2.77 -21.31
C GLU A 596 -31.80 -3.61 -20.60
N ARG A 597 -32.14 -4.24 -19.46
CA ARG A 597 -31.21 -5.17 -18.76
C ARG A 597 -30.84 -6.40 -19.60
N LYS A 598 -31.76 -6.88 -20.44
CA LYS A 598 -31.49 -8.01 -21.36
C LYS A 598 -30.58 -7.60 -22.52
N SER A 599 -30.68 -6.36 -23.00
CA SER A 599 -29.83 -5.83 -24.07
C SER A 599 -28.35 -5.76 -23.66
N PHE A 600 -28.07 -5.22 -22.47
CA PHE A 600 -26.70 -5.10 -21.95
C PHE A 600 -26.07 -6.44 -21.57
N ALA A 601 -26.83 -7.38 -20.98
CA ALA A 601 -26.36 -8.73 -20.70
C ALA A 601 -25.99 -9.50 -21.98
N THR A 602 -26.74 -9.27 -23.07
CA THR A 602 -26.48 -9.90 -24.37
C THR A 602 -25.22 -9.31 -25.03
N MET A 603 -25.06 -7.99 -24.99
CA MET A 603 -23.87 -7.30 -25.51
C MET A 603 -22.59 -7.69 -24.75
N ARG A 604 -22.65 -7.87 -23.42
CA ARG A 604 -21.53 -8.33 -22.60
C ARG A 604 -21.11 -9.78 -22.91
N ARG A 605 -22.11 -10.64 -23.18
CA ARG A 605 -21.88 -12.04 -23.60
C ARG A 605 -21.28 -12.14 -25.00
N GLN A 606 -21.64 -11.21 -25.88
CA GLN A 606 -21.12 -11.13 -27.25
C GLN A 606 -19.64 -10.69 -27.25
N LEU A 607 -19.29 -9.67 -26.44
CA LEU A 607 -17.90 -9.25 -26.23
C LEU A 607 -17.02 -10.32 -25.55
N GLN A 608 -17.57 -11.12 -24.63
CA GLN A 608 -16.84 -12.24 -24.02
C GLN A 608 -16.57 -13.40 -24.98
N ASN A 609 -17.47 -13.66 -25.93
CA ASN A 609 -17.29 -14.73 -26.92
C ASN A 609 -16.26 -14.36 -28.01
N ASP A 610 -16.15 -13.07 -28.37
CA ASP A 610 -15.20 -12.61 -29.38
C ASP A 610 -13.73 -12.63 -28.88
N ILE A 611 -13.50 -12.67 -27.57
CA ILE A 611 -12.16 -12.75 -26.96
C ILE A 611 -11.70 -14.21 -26.75
N ILE A 612 -12.63 -15.19 -26.76
CA ILE A 612 -12.35 -16.60 -26.40
C ILE A 612 -12.49 -17.57 -27.60
N ALA A 613 -12.78 -17.11 -28.82
CA ALA A 613 -12.80 -17.99 -29.98
C ALA A 613 -11.37 -18.41 -30.40
N PRO A 614 -11.04 -19.72 -30.46
CA PRO A 614 -9.78 -20.16 -31.05
C PRO A 614 -9.87 -19.95 -32.57
N ARG A 615 -8.95 -19.17 -33.16
CA ARG A 615 -8.83 -19.10 -34.62
C ARG A 615 -8.54 -20.49 -35.16
N ALA A 616 -9.54 -21.10 -35.78
CA ALA A 616 -9.41 -22.33 -36.53
C ALA A 616 -8.42 -22.12 -37.70
N SER A 617 -7.53 -23.10 -37.85
CA SER A 617 -6.56 -23.24 -38.92
C SER A 617 -7.23 -23.33 -40.30
N VAL A 618 -6.79 -22.50 -41.25
CA VAL A 618 -7.10 -22.65 -42.68
C VAL A 618 -5.88 -23.27 -43.37
N PRO A 619 -6.03 -24.35 -44.18
CA PRO A 619 -4.91 -25.01 -44.84
C PRO A 619 -4.44 -24.22 -46.08
N PRO A 620 -3.18 -24.39 -46.54
CA PRO A 620 -2.65 -23.66 -47.67
C PRO A 620 -2.77 -24.48 -48.96
N GLU A 621 -3.30 -23.91 -50.05
CA GLU A 621 -3.18 -24.43 -51.43
C GLU A 621 -3.56 -23.34 -52.46
N PRO A 622 -3.15 -23.43 -53.74
CA PRO A 622 -1.81 -23.09 -54.23
C PRO A 622 -1.83 -21.94 -55.27
N PHE A 623 -0.64 -21.41 -55.59
CA PHE A 623 -0.43 -20.35 -56.58
C PHE A 623 -0.71 -20.79 -58.04
N GLY A 624 -1.44 -19.96 -58.80
CA GLY A 624 -1.56 -20.00 -60.27
C GLY A 624 -2.50 -18.91 -60.84
N PRO A 625 -2.31 -18.39 -62.07
CA PRO A 625 -2.26 -16.94 -62.31
C PRO A 625 -3.39 -16.31 -63.16
N ARG A 626 -3.32 -14.96 -63.28
CA ARG A 626 -4.02 -13.99 -64.18
C ARG A 626 -5.27 -13.33 -63.60
N GLU A 627 -5.62 -12.06 -63.84
CA GLU A 627 -5.04 -10.84 -64.45
C GLU A 627 -6.05 -9.72 -64.11
N GLY A 628 -5.64 -8.45 -63.97
CA GLY A 628 -6.59 -7.32 -64.06
C GLY A 628 -6.42 -6.14 -63.09
N ARG A 629 -5.41 -5.30 -63.37
CA ARG A 629 -5.28 -3.84 -63.11
C ARG A 629 -6.24 -3.12 -62.14
N ALA A 630 -5.65 -2.44 -61.14
CA ALA A 630 -5.52 -0.97 -61.13
C ALA A 630 -4.47 -0.52 -60.08
N SER A 631 -3.47 0.23 -60.52
CA SER A 631 -2.37 0.77 -59.70
C SER A 631 -2.57 2.26 -59.42
N ALA A 632 -2.22 2.71 -58.21
CA ALA A 632 -1.59 4.01 -58.01
C ALA A 632 -0.65 3.94 -56.78
N SER A 633 0.64 3.88 -57.05
CA SER A 633 1.75 3.89 -56.09
C SER A 633 2.07 5.32 -55.63
N VAL A 634 2.19 5.55 -54.33
CA VAL A 634 2.79 6.78 -53.78
C VAL A 634 4.31 6.64 -53.84
N GLY A 635 4.96 7.52 -54.60
CA GLY A 635 6.39 7.49 -54.87
C GLY A 635 7.25 7.99 -53.71
N TRP A 636 8.44 7.43 -53.59
CA TRP A 636 9.48 7.76 -52.60
C TRP A 636 9.90 9.25 -52.54
N TRP A 637 9.53 10.06 -53.53
CA TRP A 637 9.77 11.51 -53.53
C TRP A 637 8.95 12.27 -52.48
N THR A 638 7.78 11.76 -52.08
CA THR A 638 6.90 12.40 -51.09
C THR A 638 7.47 12.28 -49.67
N VAL A 639 8.22 11.22 -49.38
CA VAL A 639 8.88 11.01 -48.07
C VAL A 639 10.11 11.93 -47.92
N ILE A 640 10.82 12.21 -49.02
CA ILE A 640 11.98 13.10 -49.02
C ILE A 640 11.56 14.57 -48.85
N LEU A 641 10.41 14.97 -49.41
CA LEU A 641 9.90 16.34 -49.27
C LEU A 641 9.44 16.65 -47.84
N ILE A 642 8.83 15.67 -47.15
CA ILE A 642 8.37 15.81 -45.75
C ILE A 642 9.56 15.88 -44.78
N ALA A 643 10.62 15.08 -45.02
CA ALA A 643 11.85 15.12 -44.22
C ALA A 643 12.61 16.46 -44.37
N SER A 644 12.54 17.09 -45.54
CA SER A 644 13.22 18.37 -45.82
C SER A 644 12.54 19.57 -45.12
N VAL A 645 11.21 19.56 -45.00
CA VAL A 645 10.43 20.62 -44.33
C VAL A 645 10.57 20.56 -42.80
N LEU A 646 10.76 19.37 -42.23
CA LEU A 646 11.02 19.17 -40.80
C LEU A 646 12.42 19.66 -40.38
N ILE A 647 13.43 19.54 -41.25
CA ILE A 647 14.80 20.01 -40.93
C ILE A 647 14.88 21.55 -40.96
N VAL A 648 14.18 22.21 -41.89
CA VAL A 648 14.17 23.69 -42.00
C VAL A 648 13.40 24.35 -40.85
N THR A 649 12.37 23.68 -40.31
CA THR A 649 11.59 24.19 -39.16
C THR A 649 12.34 24.02 -37.83
N LEU A 650 13.15 22.97 -37.68
CA LEU A 650 14.01 22.76 -36.50
C LEU A 650 15.23 23.68 -36.46
N SER A 651 15.84 24.04 -37.59
CA SER A 651 16.94 25.02 -37.63
C SER A 651 16.49 26.45 -37.30
N SER A 652 15.24 26.79 -37.62
CA SER A 652 14.65 28.12 -37.35
C SER A 652 14.33 28.34 -35.86
N LEU A 653 13.98 27.27 -35.13
CA LEU A 653 13.71 27.32 -33.69
C LEU A 653 15.01 27.42 -32.86
N CYS A 654 16.10 26.80 -33.30
CA CYS A 654 17.41 26.91 -32.62
C CYS A 654 18.06 28.30 -32.75
N ALA A 655 17.83 29.02 -33.85
CA ALA A 655 18.35 30.39 -34.04
C ALA A 655 17.62 31.43 -33.16
N ALA A 656 16.32 31.23 -32.89
CA ALA A 656 15.54 32.13 -32.03
C ALA A 656 15.87 31.98 -30.53
N ILE A 657 16.33 30.80 -30.09
CA ILE A 657 16.68 30.52 -28.70
C ILE A 657 18.11 31.01 -28.36
N LEU A 658 19.02 31.04 -29.34
CA LEU A 658 20.39 31.56 -29.16
C LEU A 658 20.50 33.10 -29.24
N SER A 659 19.50 33.79 -29.80
CA SER A 659 19.45 35.27 -29.86
C SER A 659 18.98 35.92 -28.54
N LYS A 660 18.11 35.26 -27.76
CA LYS A 660 17.57 35.81 -26.50
C LYS A 660 18.51 35.71 -25.28
N LYS A 661 19.70 35.12 -25.42
CA LYS A 661 20.65 34.92 -24.30
C LYS A 661 21.86 35.89 -24.31
N LYS A 662 21.90 36.87 -25.21
CA LYS A 662 23.04 37.79 -25.36
C LYS A 662 22.85 39.21 -24.75
N ASP A 663 21.68 39.54 -24.21
CA ASP A 663 21.37 40.92 -23.74
C ASP A 663 21.16 41.10 -22.22
N ARG A 664 21.70 40.23 -21.36
CA ARG A 664 21.69 40.48 -19.90
C ARG A 664 23.00 40.12 -19.20
N THR A 665 24.07 40.80 -19.58
CA THR A 665 25.28 40.96 -18.75
C THR A 665 25.97 42.26 -19.18
N ASN A 666 25.72 43.34 -18.45
CA ASN A 666 26.62 44.48 -18.22
C ASN A 666 25.87 45.50 -17.37
N TYR A 667 26.23 45.64 -16.08
CA TYR A 667 26.52 46.91 -15.44
C TYR A 667 27.28 46.62 -14.13
N GLU A 668 28.49 47.18 -14.07
CA GLU A 668 29.44 47.15 -12.97
C GLU A 668 29.05 48.10 -11.82
N VAL A 669 29.74 47.87 -10.71
CA VAL A 669 29.99 48.71 -9.52
C VAL A 669 30.37 50.16 -9.89
N ILE A 670 29.96 51.13 -9.05
CA ILE A 670 30.76 52.18 -8.36
C ILE A 670 29.81 53.32 -7.92
N GLU A 671 29.44 53.36 -6.64
CA GLU A 671 29.90 54.35 -5.63
C GLU A 671 29.47 53.89 -4.22
#